data_AF-A0A800EQG3-F1
#
_entry.id   AF-A0A800EQG3-F1
#
_cell.length_a   1.000
_cell.length_b   1.000
_cell.length_c   1.000
_cell.angle_alpha   90.00
_cell.angle_beta   90.00
_cell.angle_gamma   90.00
#
_symmetry.space_group_name_H-M   'P 1'
#
loop_
_entity.id
_entity.type
_entity.pdbx_description
1 polymer ?
#
loop_
_entity_poly.entity_id
_entity_poly.type
_entity_poly.pdbx_seq_one_letter_code
_entity_poly.pdbx_strand_id
1 'polypeptide(L)'
;SGAWGEAYDVDQDRAADSLLAQAIHGVDFPKTVQQAHDDGVRIFLEMGPGGSCSRMIHKILDGRSFRARSISSATQDEPSTVLRVLGMLISERVPVDLGQLFPERRRIVEEEGPVTRIPIGQASFGPLPLSSKGAGETTNAGDSPAPGTPPSPYQDQPLVPYGKPPDYEHGPANHELASSDYEVGSPGSATLPLELNKAVRAAENTIHAHEAFLRAAQRTQELAEGEYARQQELVRTLVADGADVAAGTALVDSAAPADSTTLAGGKPGTPVTQVPSRPLAMDRDQLMEFAIGSIGRALGERFAHVDGHPTRVRLPDEPLMLVDRVTSIEAEPQSMTSGRIVTEHDVLHDGWYLDGGRLPTCVAVEAGQADLMLSGYLGIDSLTQGLAVYRLLDAVVTFQSELPRPGQVVQYDIRILEFFRQGDTWLFRFQFDSTVDGRPLLTMREGVAGFFTQTELDAGKGIVQSTIEARRRAGSRPADWTDLVPMGEVRVGGATAGEATTGEDVFDENKLAALRAGDLVGAFGDDFSGLPVTRPLTIPGDRMRLVHRVTELDPEGGRYGTGLIVAEADIRPDDWFLTCHFSDDQVMPGTLMYECCLHTLRVFLLRMGWVAETDDATWQPVVDVRSRLRCRGQVLASTKMVTYEIHLRELGYQPEPYAIADALMYADGKPVVEIRDMSVRLTGTDQLALETTWAGRDRSADSTDPTDPMDSTDSPDPAPTGVTPSASTASEPKVATSHRIETRERTYQRPYDSKSILAFSSGKPSEAYGAPYSIFDEGERRIARLPRPPYQFLDRVSAAHGEPFVMKAGAKATAHFDVRPDHWYFEGNRQQEMPFGVLLEVALQPCGWLAAYVGSALTSEHNLRFRNLGGDAVQLARLTASEDVITTRVGLTSVSASGGMIIQHYSMALESERLGALYEGTTYFGFFSEQALADQVGIRDSVIHEPTEAEKQRGRSLEMPHSAPFPDPRFRMVDQIDLLVPDGGPHDLGWVQGSITVDPAAWFFEAHFYQDPVWPGSLGLEAFIQLLKMYAVDRWKLGDDVEFETMPGAETDGPASQLRHRWTYRGQIIPGCTRVDVVASITHVDDAQRRVRADGFLTVDGRTIYAMNDFTLGVIA
;
A
#
# COMPACT_ATOMS: atom_id res chain seq x y z
N SER A 1 -18.70 -43.70 11.84
CA SER A 1 -19.51 -42.64 12.48
C SER A 1 -18.59 -41.60 13.08
N GLY A 2 -18.89 -40.31 12.90
CA GLY A 2 -18.06 -39.22 13.43
C GLY A 2 -18.15 -39.06 14.95
N ALA A 3 -19.27 -39.43 15.57
CA ALA A 3 -19.43 -39.40 17.03
C ALA A 3 -18.83 -40.65 17.70
N TRP A 4 -19.03 -41.83 17.09
CA TRP A 4 -18.57 -43.08 17.70
C TRP A 4 -17.09 -43.35 17.42
N GLY A 5 -16.54 -42.82 16.32
CA GLY A 5 -15.16 -43.03 15.90
C GLY A 5 -14.86 -44.44 15.41
N GLU A 6 -15.87 -45.14 14.89
CA GLU A 6 -15.80 -46.53 14.41
C GLU A 6 -16.63 -46.73 13.13
N ALA A 7 -16.38 -47.82 12.40
CA ALA A 7 -17.19 -48.24 11.26
C ALA A 7 -18.60 -48.71 11.68
N TYR A 8 -19.60 -48.52 10.81
CA TYR A 8 -20.96 -49.00 11.01
C TYR A 8 -21.63 -49.29 9.67
N ASP A 9 -22.51 -50.28 9.62
CA ASP A 9 -23.38 -50.51 8.47
C ASP A 9 -24.38 -49.36 8.34
N VAL A 10 -24.48 -48.79 7.14
CA VAL A 10 -25.33 -47.62 6.86
C VAL A 10 -26.73 -48.09 6.48
N ASP A 11 -27.59 -48.24 7.48
CA ASP A 11 -29.04 -48.25 7.34
C ASP A 11 -29.66 -46.92 7.83
N GLN A 12 -30.97 -46.74 7.64
CA GLN A 12 -31.65 -45.49 7.97
C GLN A 12 -31.62 -45.16 9.47
N ASP A 13 -31.81 -46.16 10.33
CA ASP A 13 -31.93 -45.97 11.77
C ASP A 13 -30.53 -45.71 12.37
N ARG A 14 -29.53 -46.50 11.97
CA ARG A 14 -28.14 -46.30 12.43
C ARG A 14 -27.50 -45.04 11.85
N ALA A 15 -27.91 -44.58 10.66
CA ALA A 15 -27.51 -43.27 10.15
C ALA A 15 -28.16 -42.12 10.96
N ALA A 16 -29.44 -42.25 11.33
CA ALA A 16 -30.12 -41.29 12.19
C ALA A 16 -29.49 -41.23 13.60
N ASP A 17 -29.24 -42.38 14.23
CA ASP A 17 -28.53 -42.47 15.52
C ASP A 17 -27.12 -41.89 15.44
N SER A 18 -26.40 -42.14 14.34
CA SER A 18 -25.05 -41.60 14.08
C SER A 18 -25.07 -40.07 13.96
N LEU A 19 -26.07 -39.49 13.30
CA LEU A 19 -26.24 -38.04 13.19
C LEU A 19 -26.73 -37.41 14.51
N LEU A 20 -27.65 -38.06 15.22
CA LEU A 20 -28.13 -37.63 16.53
C LEU A 20 -27.00 -37.63 17.57
N ALA A 21 -26.17 -38.67 17.60
CA ALA A 21 -24.98 -38.71 18.45
C ALA A 21 -23.98 -37.60 18.10
N GLN A 22 -23.83 -37.25 16.82
CA GLN A 22 -22.98 -36.12 16.40
C GLN A 22 -23.56 -34.77 16.84
N ALA A 23 -24.89 -34.61 16.83
CA ALA A 23 -25.54 -33.39 17.31
C ALA A 23 -25.49 -33.22 18.84
N ILE A 24 -25.53 -34.31 19.61
CA ILE A 24 -25.51 -34.28 21.09
C ILE A 24 -24.07 -34.26 21.65
N HIS A 25 -23.12 -34.95 21.01
CA HIS A 25 -21.78 -35.19 21.55
C HIS A 25 -20.63 -34.67 20.67
N GLY A 26 -20.91 -34.14 19.48
CA GLY A 26 -19.91 -33.67 18.52
C GLY A 26 -19.27 -34.77 17.68
N VAL A 27 -18.22 -34.40 16.95
CA VAL A 27 -17.46 -35.28 16.05
C VAL A 27 -16.01 -35.39 16.52
N ASP A 28 -15.57 -36.58 16.87
CA ASP A 28 -14.15 -36.88 17.11
C ASP A 28 -13.50 -37.27 15.77
N PHE A 29 -13.18 -36.25 14.98
CA PHE A 29 -12.55 -36.43 13.67
C PHE A 29 -11.16 -37.09 13.77
N PRO A 30 -10.27 -36.72 14.73
CA PRO A 30 -9.02 -37.45 14.97
C PRO A 30 -9.22 -38.94 15.21
N LYS A 31 -10.06 -39.35 16.17
CA LYS A 31 -10.34 -40.76 16.45
C LYS A 31 -10.93 -41.47 15.22
N THR A 32 -11.87 -40.83 14.52
CA THR A 32 -12.50 -41.40 13.32
C THR A 32 -11.47 -41.69 12.22
N VAL A 33 -10.53 -40.76 11.99
CA VAL A 33 -9.45 -40.93 10.99
C VAL A 33 -8.41 -41.96 11.46
N GLN A 34 -8.07 -41.98 12.75
CA GLN A 34 -7.14 -42.96 13.33
C GLN A 34 -7.70 -44.38 13.20
N GLN A 35 -8.95 -44.60 13.62
CA GLN A 35 -9.63 -45.89 13.54
C GLN A 35 -9.82 -46.33 12.09
N ALA A 36 -10.21 -45.44 11.18
CA ALA A 36 -10.28 -45.77 9.76
C ALA A 36 -8.93 -46.25 9.20
N HIS A 37 -7.81 -45.68 9.66
CA HIS A 37 -6.48 -46.17 9.29
C HIS A 37 -6.16 -47.54 9.93
N ASP A 38 -6.55 -47.76 11.17
CA ASP A 38 -6.34 -49.04 11.86
C ASP A 38 -7.22 -50.16 11.25
N ASP A 39 -8.44 -49.82 10.80
CA ASP A 39 -9.36 -50.65 10.01
C ASP A 39 -8.88 -50.93 8.56
N GLY A 40 -7.75 -50.31 8.15
CA GLY A 40 -7.08 -50.59 6.88
C GLY A 40 -7.27 -49.56 5.77
N VAL A 41 -7.99 -48.45 5.99
CA VAL A 41 -8.14 -47.39 4.98
C VAL A 41 -6.81 -46.66 4.75
N ARG A 42 -6.29 -46.73 3.53
CA ARG A 42 -5.02 -46.09 3.12
C ARG A 42 -5.20 -44.89 2.19
N ILE A 43 -6.40 -44.69 1.64
CA ILE A 43 -6.70 -43.61 0.70
C ILE A 43 -7.93 -42.86 1.21
N PHE A 44 -7.78 -41.54 1.39
CA PHE A 44 -8.83 -40.63 1.82
C PHE A 44 -9.10 -39.62 0.71
N LEU A 45 -10.35 -39.51 0.29
CA LEU A 45 -10.80 -38.53 -0.70
C LEU A 45 -11.72 -37.52 -0.03
N GLU A 46 -11.36 -36.24 -0.14
CA GLU A 46 -12.20 -35.13 0.31
C GLU A 46 -13.02 -34.60 -0.88
N MET A 47 -14.35 -34.68 -0.77
CA MET A 47 -15.27 -34.18 -1.79
C MET A 47 -15.69 -32.71 -1.56
N GLY A 48 -15.27 -32.11 -0.44
CA GLY A 48 -15.60 -30.74 -0.06
C GLY A 48 -14.59 -29.69 -0.56
N PRO A 49 -14.96 -28.41 -0.55
CA PRO A 49 -14.10 -27.34 -1.03
C PRO A 49 -12.90 -27.05 -0.09
N GLY A 50 -11.81 -26.57 -0.67
CA GLY A 50 -10.70 -25.94 0.06
C GLY A 50 -9.65 -26.88 0.68
N GLY A 51 -9.87 -28.19 0.70
CA GLY A 51 -8.85 -29.18 1.08
C GLY A 51 -8.54 -29.30 2.58
N SER A 52 -9.47 -28.90 3.45
CA SER A 52 -9.25 -28.82 4.91
C SER A 52 -9.23 -30.18 5.58
N CYS A 53 -10.12 -31.10 5.22
CA CYS A 53 -10.13 -32.46 5.77
C CYS A 53 -8.85 -33.22 5.38
N SER A 54 -8.37 -33.06 4.14
CA SER A 54 -7.10 -33.62 3.68
C SER A 54 -5.93 -33.11 4.52
N ARG A 55 -5.84 -31.79 4.76
CA ARG A 55 -4.81 -31.20 5.63
C ARG A 55 -4.89 -31.73 7.07
N MET A 56 -6.09 -31.91 7.61
CA MET A 56 -6.28 -32.49 8.95
C MET A 56 -5.86 -33.96 8.99
N ILE A 57 -6.26 -34.77 8.00
CA ILE A 57 -5.86 -36.19 7.88
C ILE A 57 -4.34 -36.32 7.78
N HIS A 58 -3.68 -35.45 6.99
CA HIS A 58 -2.21 -35.41 6.90
C HIS A 58 -1.53 -35.12 8.25
N LYS A 59 -2.16 -34.34 9.13
CA LYS A 59 -1.66 -34.07 10.49
C LYS A 59 -2.00 -35.19 11.49
N ILE A 60 -3.16 -35.84 11.35
CA ILE A 60 -3.61 -36.92 12.25
C ILE A 60 -2.79 -38.20 12.02
N LEU A 61 -2.52 -38.54 10.76
CA LEU A 61 -1.82 -39.76 10.36
C LEU A 61 -0.32 -39.51 10.07
N ASP A 62 0.27 -38.44 10.61
CA ASP A 62 1.69 -38.12 10.40
C ASP A 62 2.59 -39.30 10.81
N GLY A 63 3.66 -39.53 10.05
CA GLY A 63 4.52 -40.70 10.15
C GLY A 63 3.89 -42.05 9.77
N ARG A 64 2.58 -42.13 9.45
CA ARG A 64 1.91 -43.37 8.98
C ARG A 64 1.82 -43.39 7.46
N SER A 65 1.63 -44.58 6.86
CA SER A 65 1.49 -44.73 5.40
C SER A 65 0.03 -44.57 4.96
N PHE A 66 -0.27 -43.52 4.19
CA PHE A 66 -1.58 -43.23 3.59
C PHE A 66 -1.45 -42.25 2.40
N ARG A 67 -2.58 -41.94 1.77
CA ARG A 67 -2.80 -40.81 0.85
C ARG A 67 -4.06 -40.06 1.26
N ALA A 68 -4.02 -38.73 1.25
CA ALA A 68 -5.19 -37.89 1.40
C ALA A 68 -5.17 -36.77 0.35
N ARG A 69 -6.27 -36.60 -0.40
CA ARG A 69 -6.39 -35.58 -1.44
C ARG A 69 -7.83 -35.08 -1.58
N SER A 70 -7.96 -33.77 -1.79
CA SER A 70 -9.23 -33.14 -2.15
C SER A 70 -9.47 -33.17 -3.65
N ILE A 71 -10.73 -33.30 -4.05
CA ILE A 71 -11.19 -33.13 -5.43
C ILE A 71 -11.46 -31.67 -5.79
N SER A 72 -11.61 -30.79 -4.78
CA SER A 72 -11.74 -29.34 -4.93
C SER A 72 -10.70 -28.61 -4.07
N SER A 73 -9.92 -27.72 -4.69
CA SER A 73 -8.86 -26.96 -4.03
C SER A 73 -8.90 -25.51 -4.50
N ALA A 74 -9.06 -24.56 -3.58
CA ALA A 74 -9.16 -23.13 -3.89
C ALA A 74 -7.86 -22.50 -4.45
N THR A 75 -6.84 -23.32 -4.75
CA THR A 75 -5.53 -22.91 -5.26
C THR A 75 -5.08 -23.74 -6.47
N GLN A 76 -5.96 -24.55 -7.06
CA GLN A 76 -5.69 -25.39 -8.24
C GLN A 76 -6.95 -25.42 -9.12
N ASP A 77 -6.80 -25.49 -10.44
CA ASP A 77 -7.96 -25.56 -11.33
C ASP A 77 -8.74 -26.87 -11.12
N GLU A 78 -10.07 -26.82 -11.25
CA GLU A 78 -10.94 -27.95 -10.92
C GLU A 78 -10.70 -29.19 -11.80
N PRO A 79 -10.55 -29.08 -13.15
CA PRO A 79 -10.28 -30.23 -14.01
C PRO A 79 -8.96 -30.92 -13.66
N SER A 80 -7.88 -30.16 -13.44
CA SER A 80 -6.58 -30.66 -12.97
C SER A 80 -6.70 -31.30 -11.59
N THR A 81 -7.48 -30.74 -10.67
CA THR A 81 -7.68 -31.32 -9.33
C THR A 81 -8.38 -32.68 -9.42
N VAL A 82 -9.44 -32.80 -10.24
CA VAL A 82 -10.09 -34.08 -10.58
C VAL A 82 -9.09 -35.06 -11.21
N LEU A 83 -8.41 -34.67 -12.29
CA LEU A 83 -7.43 -35.52 -12.99
C LEU A 83 -6.27 -35.97 -12.08
N ARG A 84 -5.86 -35.14 -11.10
CA ARG A 84 -4.83 -35.46 -10.10
C ARG A 84 -5.33 -36.36 -8.96
N VAL A 85 -6.63 -36.34 -8.64
CA VAL A 85 -7.26 -37.38 -7.80
C VAL A 85 -7.30 -38.70 -8.56
N LEU A 86 -7.76 -38.70 -9.80
CA LEU A 86 -7.82 -39.92 -10.63
C LEU A 86 -6.43 -40.51 -10.90
N GLY A 87 -5.43 -39.67 -11.17
CA GLY A 87 -4.03 -40.10 -11.31
C GLY A 87 -3.45 -40.70 -10.03
N MET A 88 -3.81 -40.15 -8.85
CA MET A 88 -3.43 -40.73 -7.56
C MET A 88 -4.09 -42.11 -7.35
N LEU A 89 -5.39 -42.22 -7.64
CA LEU A 89 -6.14 -43.48 -7.54
C LEU A 89 -5.53 -44.56 -8.47
N ILE A 90 -5.19 -44.19 -9.70
CA ILE A 90 -4.52 -45.08 -10.67
C ILE A 90 -3.12 -45.48 -10.17
N SER A 91 -2.33 -44.55 -9.60
CA SER A 91 -1.00 -44.89 -9.06
C SER A 91 -1.05 -45.83 -7.85
N GLU A 92 -2.07 -45.68 -6.99
CA GLU A 92 -2.35 -46.58 -5.87
C GLU A 92 -3.20 -47.80 -6.29
N ARG A 93 -3.36 -48.02 -7.61
CA ARG A 93 -4.01 -49.18 -8.26
C ARG A 93 -5.50 -49.38 -7.95
N VAL A 94 -6.20 -48.32 -7.56
CA VAL A 94 -7.66 -48.32 -7.45
C VAL A 94 -8.27 -48.37 -8.86
N PRO A 95 -9.26 -49.24 -9.15
CA PRO A 95 -9.97 -49.25 -10.42
C PRO A 95 -10.71 -47.93 -10.66
N VAL A 96 -10.44 -47.27 -11.79
CA VAL A 96 -11.07 -46.02 -12.22
C VAL A 96 -11.65 -46.21 -13.62
N ASP A 97 -12.94 -45.89 -13.81
CA ASP A 97 -13.54 -45.82 -15.14
C ASP A 97 -13.32 -44.42 -15.74
N LEU A 98 -12.43 -44.34 -16.74
CA LEU A 98 -12.16 -43.11 -17.48
C LEU A 98 -13.10 -42.92 -18.69
N GLY A 99 -14.01 -43.85 -18.97
CA GLY A 99 -14.94 -43.77 -20.11
C GLY A 99 -15.93 -42.62 -20.04
N GLN A 100 -16.22 -42.11 -18.83
CA GLN A 100 -17.03 -40.90 -18.62
C GLN A 100 -16.28 -39.61 -19.03
N LEU A 101 -14.95 -39.61 -18.96
CA LEU A 101 -14.09 -38.46 -19.29
C LEU A 101 -13.57 -38.50 -20.73
N PHE A 102 -13.34 -39.71 -21.26
CA PHE A 102 -12.84 -39.95 -22.61
C PHE A 102 -13.76 -40.95 -23.34
N PRO A 103 -15.01 -40.56 -23.67
CA PRO A 103 -16.01 -41.47 -24.26
C PRO A 103 -15.61 -41.97 -25.65
N GLU A 104 -14.87 -41.18 -26.43
CA GLU A 104 -14.27 -41.63 -27.68
C GLU A 104 -12.83 -42.12 -27.46
N ARG A 105 -12.59 -43.41 -27.74
CA ARG A 105 -11.23 -43.94 -27.89
C ARG A 105 -10.60 -43.34 -29.13
N ARG A 106 -9.79 -42.28 -28.97
CA ARG A 106 -8.87 -41.82 -30.03
C ARG A 106 -8.10 -43.04 -30.55
N ARG A 107 -8.21 -43.31 -31.86
CA ARG A 107 -7.37 -44.29 -32.53
C ARG A 107 -5.91 -43.85 -32.35
N ILE A 108 -5.09 -44.72 -31.79
CA ILE A 108 -3.64 -44.57 -31.86
C ILE A 108 -3.28 -44.65 -33.34
N VAL A 109 -2.65 -43.61 -33.86
CA VAL A 109 -2.03 -43.64 -35.19
C VAL A 109 -0.72 -44.43 -35.02
N GLU A 110 -0.56 -45.50 -35.78
CA GLU A 110 0.70 -46.25 -35.79
C GLU A 110 1.70 -45.47 -36.66
N GLU A 111 2.58 -44.71 -36.00
CA GLU A 111 3.68 -44.01 -36.67
C GLU A 111 4.80 -44.99 -37.03
N GLU A 112 5.08 -45.13 -38.34
CA GLU A 112 6.20 -45.92 -38.84
C GLU A 112 7.53 -45.16 -38.62
N GLY A 113 8.12 -45.35 -37.45
CA GLY A 113 9.43 -44.82 -37.09
C GLY A 113 10.20 -45.74 -36.12
N PRO A 114 11.44 -45.37 -35.72
CA PRO A 114 12.22 -46.11 -34.74
C PRO A 114 11.66 -45.93 -33.32
N VAL A 115 10.60 -46.69 -32.99
CA VAL A 115 9.90 -46.58 -31.69
C VAL A 115 10.72 -47.15 -30.54
N THR A 116 11.29 -46.27 -29.70
CA THR A 116 11.85 -46.64 -28.39
C THR A 116 10.72 -47.01 -27.41
N ARG A 117 10.36 -48.29 -27.37
CA ARG A 117 9.35 -48.81 -26.42
C ARG A 117 9.92 -48.89 -25.01
N ILE A 118 9.66 -47.88 -24.19
CA ILE A 118 9.96 -47.89 -22.75
C ILE A 118 8.91 -48.75 -22.03
N PRO A 119 9.28 -49.85 -21.34
CA PRO A 119 8.32 -50.70 -20.63
C PRO A 119 7.93 -50.07 -19.28
N ILE A 120 6.92 -49.21 -19.29
CA ILE A 120 6.34 -48.65 -18.05
C ILE A 120 5.42 -49.69 -17.40
N GLY A 121 5.98 -50.45 -16.46
CA GLY A 121 5.26 -51.43 -15.64
C GLY A 121 5.94 -52.80 -15.65
N GLN A 122 5.97 -53.45 -14.47
CA GLN A 122 6.22 -54.89 -14.39
C GLN A 122 5.01 -55.67 -14.92
N ALA A 123 5.15 -57.00 -15.03
CA ALA A 123 4.13 -57.88 -15.60
C ALA A 123 2.73 -57.63 -15.04
N SER A 124 1.73 -57.69 -15.93
CA SER A 124 0.31 -57.51 -15.59
C SER A 124 -0.08 -58.41 -14.42
N PHE A 125 -0.69 -57.82 -13.39
CA PHE A 125 -1.39 -58.58 -12.36
C PHE A 125 -2.62 -59.21 -13.02
N GLY A 126 -2.50 -60.50 -13.34
CA GLY A 126 -3.50 -61.25 -14.10
C GLY A 126 -4.89 -61.25 -13.43
N PRO A 127 -5.97 -61.49 -14.20
CA PRO A 127 -7.33 -61.29 -13.75
C PRO A 127 -7.72 -62.27 -12.63
N LEU A 128 -7.61 -61.81 -11.39
CA LEU A 128 -8.01 -62.51 -10.17
C LEU A 128 -8.81 -61.53 -9.26
N PRO A 129 -9.75 -62.06 -8.46
CA PRO A 129 -11.15 -61.81 -8.84
C PRO A 129 -11.89 -60.83 -7.93
N LEU A 130 -13.11 -60.50 -8.34
CA LEU A 130 -14.13 -59.90 -7.47
C LEU A 130 -14.47 -60.84 -6.29
N SER A 131 -13.70 -60.74 -5.21
CA SER A 131 -14.01 -61.40 -3.94
C SER A 131 -15.03 -60.58 -3.17
N SER A 132 -16.31 -60.91 -3.35
CA SER A 132 -17.41 -60.28 -2.63
C SER A 132 -17.45 -60.70 -1.16
N LYS A 133 -17.65 -59.71 -0.26
CA LYS A 133 -18.08 -59.84 1.14
C LYS A 133 -17.24 -60.75 2.06
N GLY A 134 -16.63 -60.13 3.06
CA GLY A 134 -16.23 -60.77 4.31
C GLY A 134 -17.00 -60.19 5.50
N ALA A 135 -18.29 -60.52 5.66
CA ALA A 135 -18.89 -60.45 7.00
C ALA A 135 -18.19 -61.55 7.83
N GLY A 136 -17.60 -61.18 8.97
CA GLY A 136 -16.57 -62.00 9.62
C GLY A 136 -17.10 -63.16 10.46
N GLU A 137 -16.20 -64.10 10.80
CA GLU A 137 -16.38 -64.97 11.97
C GLU A 137 -15.03 -65.48 12.55
N THR A 138 -14.74 -65.03 13.78
CA THR A 138 -14.17 -65.79 14.92
C THR A 138 -12.86 -66.61 14.86
N THR A 139 -11.84 -66.05 15.54
CA THR A 139 -11.09 -66.64 16.71
C THR A 139 -9.93 -67.66 16.58
N ASN A 140 -9.06 -67.58 17.60
CA ASN A 140 -8.08 -68.55 18.16
C ASN A 140 -6.76 -68.77 17.37
N ALA A 141 -5.55 -68.51 17.88
CA ALA A 141 -4.85 -68.76 19.19
C ALA A 141 -3.91 -69.98 19.11
N GLY A 142 -2.68 -69.96 19.65
CA GLY A 142 -1.99 -68.87 20.36
C GLY A 142 -0.55 -69.22 20.81
N ASP A 143 -0.09 -68.53 21.86
CA ASP A 143 1.11 -68.76 22.70
C ASP A 143 2.55 -68.54 22.18
N SER A 144 3.43 -68.22 23.14
CA SER A 144 4.86 -67.84 23.08
C SER A 144 5.71 -68.91 23.84
N PRO A 145 6.97 -68.71 24.32
CA PRO A 145 7.97 -67.65 24.13
C PRO A 145 9.42 -68.18 23.84
N ALA A 146 10.43 -67.29 23.96
CA ALA A 146 11.89 -67.53 23.84
C ALA A 146 12.53 -68.04 25.18
N PRO A 147 13.88 -68.02 25.47
CA PRO A 147 15.08 -67.60 24.70
C PRO A 147 16.34 -68.52 24.85
N GLY A 148 17.51 -68.10 24.30
CA GLY A 148 18.84 -68.70 24.58
C GLY A 148 20.01 -68.02 23.82
N THR A 149 21.23 -67.98 24.40
CA THR A 149 22.39 -67.14 23.92
C THR A 149 23.74 -67.92 23.87
N PRO A 150 24.97 -67.34 23.76
CA PRO A 150 25.98 -67.71 22.74
C PRO A 150 27.21 -68.52 23.26
N PRO A 151 28.26 -68.74 22.42
CA PRO A 151 29.56 -68.09 22.68
C PRO A 151 30.41 -67.71 21.41
N SER A 152 31.66 -67.23 21.60
CA SER A 152 32.64 -66.75 20.57
C SER A 152 34.10 -67.06 21.01
N PRO A 153 35.11 -67.22 20.09
CA PRO A 153 36.30 -66.32 20.10
C PRO A 153 37.21 -66.17 18.82
N TYR A 154 37.80 -64.98 18.61
CA TYR A 154 39.14 -64.63 17.99
C TYR A 154 39.48 -65.00 16.50
N GLN A 155 40.49 -64.44 15.78
CA GLN A 155 41.85 -63.94 16.15
C GLN A 155 42.56 -62.94 15.14
N ASP A 156 43.49 -62.09 15.65
CA ASP A 156 44.74 -61.46 15.07
C ASP A 156 44.86 -60.27 14.03
N GLN A 157 45.35 -59.11 14.55
CA GLN A 157 46.58 -58.30 14.19
C GLN A 157 46.77 -57.50 12.85
N PRO A 158 47.71 -56.50 12.75
CA PRO A 158 48.16 -55.44 13.70
C PRO A 158 48.46 -54.02 13.05
N LEU A 159 49.18 -53.13 13.77
CA LEU A 159 49.55 -51.72 13.43
C LEU A 159 50.98 -51.58 12.80
N VAL A 160 51.71 -50.45 12.59
CA VAL A 160 51.92 -49.13 13.28
C VAL A 160 52.52 -48.02 12.30
N PRO A 161 53.10 -46.82 12.64
CA PRO A 161 52.84 -45.56 11.87
C PRO A 161 54.04 -44.63 11.46
N TYR A 162 53.70 -43.44 10.90
CA TYR A 162 54.43 -42.13 10.85
C TYR A 162 55.70 -41.88 9.98
N GLY A 163 55.74 -40.76 9.24
CA GLY A 163 56.95 -40.14 8.64
C GLY A 163 56.68 -38.87 7.77
N LYS A 164 57.55 -37.85 7.82
CA LYS A 164 57.49 -36.56 7.05
C LYS A 164 58.83 -35.77 7.21
N PRO A 165 59.16 -34.74 6.37
CA PRO A 165 59.24 -34.60 4.90
C PRO A 165 60.73 -34.81 4.42
N PRO A 166 61.32 -34.29 3.30
CA PRO A 166 61.30 -32.89 2.78
C PRO A 166 61.17 -32.66 1.23
N ASP A 167 60.61 -31.49 0.90
CA ASP A 167 60.92 -30.44 -0.13
C ASP A 167 61.50 -30.70 -1.56
N TYR A 168 61.20 -29.70 -2.42
CA TYR A 168 61.80 -29.26 -3.70
C TYR A 168 61.47 -29.92 -5.07
N GLU A 169 60.43 -29.34 -5.70
CA GLU A 169 60.46 -28.64 -7.02
C GLU A 169 60.54 -29.35 -8.40
N HIS A 170 59.90 -28.66 -9.37
CA HIS A 170 59.94 -28.78 -10.85
C HIS A 170 59.29 -30.02 -11.51
N GLY A 171 58.19 -29.79 -12.25
CA GLY A 171 57.60 -30.70 -13.26
C GLY A 171 57.95 -30.25 -14.70
N PRO A 172 57.06 -30.39 -15.72
CA PRO A 172 55.74 -31.06 -15.76
C PRO A 172 55.58 -32.07 -16.94
N ALA A 173 54.52 -32.91 -16.94
CA ALA A 173 53.69 -33.25 -18.13
C ALA A 173 52.63 -34.36 -17.90
N ASN A 174 51.38 -34.05 -18.28
CA ASN A 174 50.39 -34.86 -19.03
C ASN A 174 49.64 -36.11 -18.47
N HIS A 175 48.34 -36.09 -18.83
CA HIS A 175 47.32 -37.17 -18.97
C HIS A 175 46.65 -37.84 -17.75
N GLU A 176 45.31 -37.73 -17.78
CA GLU A 176 44.27 -38.73 -17.44
C GLU A 176 44.33 -39.53 -16.13
N LEU A 177 43.27 -39.38 -15.31
CA LEU A 177 42.30 -40.48 -15.10
C LEU A 177 40.98 -39.98 -14.47
N ALA A 178 40.01 -40.89 -14.34
CA ALA A 178 38.64 -40.60 -13.89
C ALA A 178 38.36 -41.11 -12.46
N SER A 179 37.23 -40.66 -11.91
CA SER A 179 36.35 -41.35 -10.95
C SER A 179 36.97 -42.11 -9.76
N SER A 180 36.65 -41.64 -8.54
CA SER A 180 36.14 -42.55 -7.49
C SER A 180 35.20 -41.78 -6.56
N ASP A 181 34.19 -42.48 -6.05
CA ASP A 181 33.08 -41.92 -5.29
C ASP A 181 33.46 -41.58 -3.84
N TYR A 182 32.76 -40.61 -3.25
CA TYR A 182 32.64 -40.45 -1.80
C TYR A 182 31.19 -40.21 -1.41
N GLU A 183 30.64 -41.09 -0.58
CA GLU A 183 29.31 -40.94 -0.01
C GLU A 183 29.26 -39.77 0.98
N VAL A 184 28.22 -38.94 0.89
CA VAL A 184 27.91 -37.93 1.92
C VAL A 184 26.67 -38.38 2.67
N GLY A 185 26.84 -38.73 3.95
CA GLY A 185 25.76 -39.18 4.82
C GLY A 185 24.74 -38.08 5.15
N SER A 186 23.48 -38.46 5.35
CA SER A 186 22.38 -37.52 5.61
C SER A 186 22.56 -36.71 6.91
N PRO A 187 22.48 -35.38 6.86
CA PRO A 187 22.16 -34.57 8.04
C PRO A 187 20.71 -34.82 8.49
N GLY A 188 20.48 -34.90 9.80
CA GLY A 188 19.14 -35.10 10.37
C GLY A 188 18.25 -33.84 10.30
N SER A 189 16.96 -34.04 10.53
CA SER A 189 15.96 -32.97 10.57
C SER A 189 16.34 -31.86 11.56
N ALA A 190 16.49 -30.64 11.06
CA ALA A 190 16.53 -29.41 11.85
C ALA A 190 15.26 -28.59 11.55
N THR A 191 14.35 -28.49 12.53
CA THR A 191 13.09 -27.76 12.38
C THR A 191 13.33 -26.24 12.35
N LEU A 192 12.89 -25.59 11.28
CA LEU A 192 12.88 -24.12 11.16
C LEU A 192 12.01 -23.47 12.26
N PRO A 193 12.40 -22.30 12.81
CA PRO A 193 11.58 -21.58 13.80
C PRO A 193 10.20 -21.18 13.26
N LEU A 194 9.16 -21.38 14.07
CA LEU A 194 7.76 -21.14 13.72
C LEU A 194 7.50 -19.70 13.23
N GLU A 195 8.20 -18.72 13.78
CA GLU A 195 8.04 -17.30 13.41
C GLU A 195 8.53 -16.98 12.00
N LEU A 196 9.53 -17.69 11.47
CA LEU A 196 10.01 -17.48 10.11
C LEU A 196 8.98 -17.98 9.07
N ASN A 197 8.31 -19.11 9.37
CA ASN A 197 7.24 -19.65 8.52
C ASN A 197 5.99 -18.73 8.52
N LYS A 198 5.71 -18.04 9.63
CA LYS A 198 4.70 -16.96 9.67
C LYS A 198 5.13 -15.75 8.83
N ALA A 199 6.39 -15.33 8.94
CA ALA A 199 6.92 -14.16 8.21
C ALA A 199 6.87 -14.34 6.68
N VAL A 200 7.26 -15.51 6.17
CA VAL A 200 7.19 -15.83 4.72
C VAL A 200 5.74 -15.76 4.22
N ARG A 201 4.79 -16.39 4.93
CA ARG A 201 3.36 -16.36 4.56
C ARG A 201 2.76 -14.95 4.64
N ALA A 202 3.20 -14.13 5.59
CA ALA A 202 2.78 -12.73 5.68
C ALA A 202 3.31 -11.92 4.47
N ALA A 203 4.55 -12.19 4.02
CA ALA A 203 5.10 -11.58 2.82
C ALA A 203 4.36 -12.01 1.55
N GLU A 204 4.09 -13.31 1.36
CA GLU A 204 3.25 -13.81 0.26
C GLU A 204 1.89 -13.11 0.20
N ASN A 205 1.17 -13.07 1.32
CA ASN A 205 -0.15 -12.42 1.39
C ASN A 205 -0.08 -10.91 1.09
N THR A 206 1.01 -10.24 1.48
CA THR A 206 1.25 -8.83 1.17
C THR A 206 1.50 -8.61 -0.33
N ILE A 207 2.20 -9.54 -0.98
CA ILE A 207 2.45 -9.51 -2.43
C ILE A 207 1.15 -9.65 -3.23
N HIS A 208 0.30 -10.64 -2.90
CA HIS A 208 -0.96 -10.84 -3.62
C HIS A 208 -1.95 -9.68 -3.40
N ALA A 209 -2.03 -9.12 -2.19
CA ALA A 209 -2.83 -7.93 -1.91
C ALA A 209 -2.40 -6.72 -2.75
N HIS A 210 -1.11 -6.60 -3.06
CA HIS A 210 -0.56 -5.54 -3.91
C HIS A 210 -0.78 -5.81 -5.41
N GLU A 211 -0.72 -7.07 -5.87
CA GLU A 211 -1.04 -7.42 -7.26
C GLU A 211 -2.53 -7.24 -7.58
N ALA A 212 -3.43 -7.52 -6.63
CA ALA A 212 -4.86 -7.20 -6.75
C ALA A 212 -5.10 -5.69 -6.86
N PHE A 213 -4.42 -4.89 -6.03
CA PHE A 213 -4.50 -3.42 -6.05
C PHE A 213 -4.09 -2.81 -7.40
N LEU A 214 -2.98 -3.26 -7.99
CA LEU A 214 -2.51 -2.74 -9.28
C LEU A 214 -3.52 -2.99 -10.41
N ARG A 215 -4.19 -4.15 -10.44
CA ARG A 215 -5.25 -4.48 -11.41
C ARG A 215 -6.46 -3.57 -11.29
N ALA A 216 -6.89 -3.34 -10.05
CA ALA A 216 -8.03 -2.47 -9.77
C ALA A 216 -7.72 -1.03 -10.22
N ALA A 217 -6.50 -0.54 -9.97
CA ALA A 217 -6.06 0.77 -10.45
C ALA A 217 -6.03 0.86 -12.00
N GLN A 218 -5.46 -0.13 -12.68
CA GLN A 218 -5.32 -0.13 -14.14
C GLN A 218 -6.69 -0.13 -14.85
N ARG A 219 -7.62 -1.00 -14.45
CA ARG A 219 -9.02 -0.99 -14.95
C ARG A 219 -9.77 0.30 -14.61
N THR A 220 -9.44 0.95 -13.50
CA THR A 220 -10.06 2.25 -13.15
C THR A 220 -9.57 3.37 -14.06
N GLN A 221 -8.32 3.33 -14.52
CA GLN A 221 -7.83 4.26 -15.56
C GLN A 221 -8.52 4.01 -16.90
N GLU A 222 -8.60 2.76 -17.37
CA GLU A 222 -9.29 2.38 -18.62
C GLU A 222 -10.74 2.89 -18.68
N LEU A 223 -11.49 2.71 -17.58
CA LEU A 223 -12.87 3.19 -17.45
C LEU A 223 -12.97 4.72 -17.41
N ALA A 224 -12.04 5.40 -16.74
CA ALA A 224 -12.00 6.85 -16.69
C ALA A 224 -11.67 7.49 -18.05
N GLU A 225 -10.74 6.91 -18.82
CA GLU A 225 -10.42 7.36 -20.18
C GLU A 225 -11.61 7.14 -21.14
N GLY A 226 -12.30 6.00 -21.01
CA GLY A 226 -13.53 5.70 -21.77
C GLY A 226 -14.67 6.69 -21.49
N GLU A 227 -14.91 7.03 -20.22
CA GLU A 227 -15.97 7.99 -19.87
C GLU A 227 -15.60 9.43 -20.24
N TYR A 228 -14.32 9.82 -20.08
CA TYR A 228 -13.84 11.13 -20.54
C TYR A 228 -14.00 11.30 -22.07
N ALA A 229 -13.74 10.24 -22.85
CA ALA A 229 -14.00 10.24 -24.30
C ALA A 229 -15.50 10.41 -24.62
N ARG A 230 -16.40 9.72 -23.89
CA ARG A 230 -17.86 9.91 -24.01
C ARG A 230 -18.28 11.34 -23.64
N GLN A 231 -17.67 11.92 -22.62
CA GLN A 231 -17.97 13.26 -22.15
C GLN A 231 -17.53 14.33 -23.16
N GLN A 232 -16.35 14.16 -23.80
CA GLN A 232 -15.92 15.02 -24.90
C GLN A 232 -16.84 14.89 -26.13
N GLU A 233 -17.29 13.68 -26.49
CA GLU A 233 -18.20 13.47 -27.61
C GLU A 233 -19.60 14.07 -27.33
N LEU A 234 -20.08 13.99 -26.09
CA LEU A 234 -21.31 14.65 -25.67
C LEU A 234 -21.19 16.18 -25.75
N VAL A 235 -20.07 16.76 -25.31
CA VAL A 235 -19.80 18.20 -25.44
C VAL A 235 -19.70 18.63 -26.91
N ARG A 236 -19.03 17.85 -27.76
CA ARG A 236 -18.99 18.11 -29.22
C ARG A 236 -20.38 18.06 -29.84
N THR A 237 -21.22 17.11 -29.44
CA THR A 237 -22.61 16.99 -29.91
C THR A 237 -23.44 18.21 -29.50
N LEU A 238 -23.34 18.64 -28.23
CA LEU A 238 -24.02 19.83 -27.70
C LEU A 238 -23.52 21.16 -28.29
N VAL A 239 -22.29 21.20 -28.81
CA VAL A 239 -21.74 22.36 -29.55
C VAL A 239 -22.10 22.33 -31.03
N ALA A 240 -22.40 21.15 -31.60
CA ALA A 240 -22.86 21.00 -32.99
C ALA A 240 -24.36 21.33 -33.15
N ASP A 241 -25.22 20.83 -32.27
CA ASP A 241 -26.66 21.13 -32.23
C ASP A 241 -26.91 22.46 -31.48
N GLY A 242 -26.58 23.57 -32.13
CA GLY A 242 -26.58 24.91 -31.52
C GLY A 242 -27.93 25.35 -30.95
N ALA A 243 -28.01 25.45 -29.62
CA ALA A 243 -29.10 26.05 -28.87
C ALA A 243 -28.54 27.07 -27.86
N ASP A 244 -29.07 28.31 -27.87
CA ASP A 244 -28.59 29.40 -27.02
C ASP A 244 -28.81 29.13 -25.52
N VAL A 245 -27.75 29.30 -24.73
CA VAL A 245 -27.81 29.41 -23.25
C VAL A 245 -27.27 30.78 -22.84
N ALA A 246 -28.15 31.78 -22.83
CA ALA A 246 -27.81 33.14 -22.40
C ALA A 246 -27.80 33.25 -20.87
N ALA A 247 -26.73 33.85 -20.31
CA ALA A 247 -26.61 34.12 -18.88
C ALA A 247 -27.51 35.30 -18.45
N GLY A 248 -28.04 35.25 -17.22
CA GLY A 248 -28.85 36.32 -16.65
C GLY A 248 -28.85 36.33 -15.12
N THR A 249 -28.29 37.39 -14.54
CA THR A 249 -28.34 37.68 -13.09
C THR A 249 -29.55 38.55 -12.74
N ALA A 250 -30.20 38.28 -11.61
CA ALA A 250 -31.23 39.15 -11.03
C ALA A 250 -31.32 38.96 -9.51
N LEU A 251 -31.82 39.99 -8.81
CA LEU A 251 -31.89 40.08 -7.34
C LEU A 251 -33.33 39.96 -6.81
N VAL A 252 -33.44 39.76 -5.50
CA VAL A 252 -34.66 39.74 -4.68
C VAL A 252 -35.28 41.14 -4.57
N ASP A 253 -36.63 41.28 -4.54
CA ASP A 253 -37.39 41.72 -3.33
C ASP A 253 -38.91 42.01 -3.54
N SER A 254 -39.65 41.88 -2.43
CA SER A 254 -40.85 42.64 -2.02
C SER A 254 -42.30 42.19 -2.38
N ALA A 255 -43.01 41.82 -1.29
CA ALA A 255 -44.34 42.31 -0.85
C ALA A 255 -45.68 41.85 -1.47
N ALA A 256 -46.66 41.66 -0.56
CA ALA A 256 -48.10 41.39 -0.76
C ALA A 256 -48.93 42.72 -0.57
N PRO A 257 -50.29 42.79 -0.42
CA PRO A 257 -51.24 41.81 0.20
C PRO A 257 -52.73 41.76 -0.29
N ALA A 258 -53.53 40.95 0.44
CA ALA A 258 -54.95 41.14 0.86
C ALA A 258 -56.15 40.53 0.07
N ASP A 259 -56.68 39.45 0.65
CA ASP A 259 -58.07 39.22 1.14
C ASP A 259 -59.34 39.18 0.24
N SER A 260 -60.02 38.01 0.26
CA SER A 260 -61.35 37.80 0.91
C SER A 260 -61.85 36.34 0.76
N THR A 261 -61.78 35.45 1.75
CA THR A 261 -62.64 35.24 2.96
C THR A 261 -64.05 34.63 2.76
N THR A 262 -64.18 33.29 2.97
CA THR A 262 -65.16 32.59 3.85
C THR A 262 -64.96 31.06 3.70
N LEU A 263 -64.37 30.33 4.67
CA LEU A 263 -64.93 29.82 5.93
C LEU A 263 -65.92 28.64 5.83
N ALA A 264 -65.46 27.40 6.09
CA ALA A 264 -65.71 26.71 7.38
C ALA A 264 -65.14 25.27 7.45
N GLY A 265 -64.48 24.92 8.57
CA GLY A 265 -64.56 23.57 9.16
C GLY A 265 -63.57 22.47 8.74
N GLY A 266 -62.30 22.53 9.18
CA GLY A 266 -61.40 21.37 9.20
C GLY A 266 -59.92 21.73 9.39
N LYS A 267 -59.19 20.93 10.18
CA LYS A 267 -57.71 20.97 10.25
C LYS A 267 -57.12 19.86 9.39
N PRO A 268 -56.24 20.19 8.43
CA PRO A 268 -55.08 19.36 8.08
C PRO A 268 -53.76 20.11 8.39
N GLY A 269 -52.64 19.40 8.30
CA GLY A 269 -51.30 19.97 8.53
C GLY A 269 -50.71 20.74 7.34
N THR A 270 -49.56 21.35 7.56
CA THR A 270 -48.75 22.04 6.54
C THR A 270 -48.36 21.08 5.41
N PRO A 271 -48.48 21.46 4.13
CA PRO A 271 -48.11 20.58 3.02
C PRO A 271 -46.57 20.48 2.89
N VAL A 272 -46.07 19.25 2.82
CA VAL A 272 -44.70 18.98 2.34
C VAL A 272 -44.68 19.16 0.82
N THR A 273 -43.74 19.95 0.31
CA THR A 273 -43.58 20.19 -1.13
C THR A 273 -43.12 18.91 -1.83
N GLN A 274 -44.03 18.26 -2.59
CA GLN A 274 -43.69 17.04 -3.31
C GLN A 274 -42.76 17.33 -4.50
N VAL A 275 -41.48 17.00 -4.32
CA VAL A 275 -40.51 16.85 -5.41
C VAL A 275 -40.91 15.63 -6.27
N PRO A 276 -40.73 15.65 -7.61
CA PRO A 276 -41.14 14.52 -8.46
C PRO A 276 -40.44 13.22 -8.07
N SER A 277 -41.23 12.19 -7.76
CA SER A 277 -40.72 10.90 -7.29
C SER A 277 -39.94 10.14 -8.36
N ARG A 278 -38.62 10.20 -8.30
CA ARG A 278 -37.77 9.11 -8.83
C ARG A 278 -38.11 7.82 -8.06
N PRO A 279 -38.11 6.63 -8.69
CA PRO A 279 -38.20 5.39 -7.96
C PRO A 279 -36.95 5.23 -7.08
N LEU A 280 -37.14 5.13 -5.77
CA LEU A 280 -36.08 4.81 -4.81
C LEU A 280 -35.89 3.30 -4.72
N ALA A 281 -34.70 2.87 -4.30
CA ALA A 281 -34.45 1.48 -3.91
C ALA A 281 -34.96 1.22 -2.49
N MET A 282 -34.68 2.13 -1.55
CA MET A 282 -35.24 2.15 -0.19
C MET A 282 -35.46 3.58 0.30
N ASP A 283 -36.56 3.81 1.03
CA ASP A 283 -36.88 5.07 1.70
C ASP A 283 -36.43 5.13 3.17
N ARG A 284 -36.64 6.27 3.84
CA ARG A 284 -36.27 6.51 5.25
C ARG A 284 -36.92 5.53 6.22
N ASP A 285 -38.17 5.12 6.00
CA ASP A 285 -38.88 4.19 6.89
C ASP A 285 -38.28 2.78 6.78
N GLN A 286 -38.00 2.32 5.55
CA GLN A 286 -37.28 1.06 5.30
C GLN A 286 -35.85 1.07 5.86
N LEU A 287 -35.20 2.24 5.83
CA LEU A 287 -33.85 2.43 6.36
C LEU A 287 -33.81 2.46 7.89
N MET A 288 -34.81 3.06 8.56
CA MET A 288 -34.98 2.93 10.03
C MET A 288 -35.32 1.49 10.45
N GLU A 289 -36.11 0.79 9.65
CA GLU A 289 -36.38 -0.64 9.83
C GLU A 289 -35.10 -1.49 9.68
N PHE A 290 -34.13 -1.07 8.86
CA PHE A 290 -32.79 -1.69 8.81
C PHE A 290 -31.93 -1.31 10.04
N ALA A 291 -31.91 -0.03 10.42
CA ALA A 291 -31.08 0.49 11.51
C ALA A 291 -31.42 -0.15 12.86
N ILE A 292 -32.67 0.00 13.33
CA ILE A 292 -33.11 -0.46 14.66
C ILE A 292 -34.12 -1.62 14.59
N GLY A 293 -34.80 -1.81 13.47
CA GLY A 293 -35.89 -2.75 13.30
C GLY A 293 -35.49 -4.16 12.86
N SER A 294 -36.23 -4.68 11.88
CA SER A 294 -36.12 -6.03 11.30
C SER A 294 -35.47 -6.00 9.92
N ILE A 295 -34.33 -6.66 9.79
CA ILE A 295 -33.62 -6.83 8.50
C ILE A 295 -34.50 -7.62 7.52
N GLY A 296 -35.29 -8.58 8.01
CA GLY A 296 -36.28 -9.31 7.20
C GLY A 296 -37.40 -8.44 6.64
N ARG A 297 -37.79 -7.35 7.33
CA ARG A 297 -38.75 -6.36 6.79
C ARG A 297 -38.10 -5.33 5.89
N ALA A 298 -36.87 -4.91 6.20
CA ALA A 298 -36.14 -3.92 5.41
C ALA A 298 -35.65 -4.47 4.05
N LEU A 299 -35.03 -5.66 4.06
CA LEU A 299 -34.42 -6.30 2.87
C LEU A 299 -35.23 -7.48 2.30
N GLY A 300 -36.31 -7.87 2.98
CA GLY A 300 -37.22 -8.95 2.58
C GLY A 300 -36.85 -10.34 3.12
N GLU A 301 -37.77 -11.29 2.94
CA GLU A 301 -37.78 -12.64 3.56
C GLU A 301 -36.46 -13.42 3.47
N ARG A 302 -35.66 -13.20 2.41
CA ARG A 302 -34.32 -13.81 2.22
C ARG A 302 -33.36 -13.51 3.41
N PHE A 303 -33.59 -12.42 4.13
CA PHE A 303 -32.76 -11.97 5.26
C PHE A 303 -33.41 -12.16 6.63
N ALA A 304 -34.63 -12.72 6.70
CA ALA A 304 -35.41 -12.79 7.94
C ALA A 304 -34.78 -13.65 9.06
N HIS A 305 -33.83 -14.54 8.76
CA HIS A 305 -33.05 -15.26 9.77
C HIS A 305 -32.09 -14.37 10.56
N VAL A 306 -31.61 -13.26 9.95
CA VAL A 306 -30.68 -12.32 10.59
C VAL A 306 -31.29 -11.64 11.81
N ASP A 307 -32.62 -11.52 11.85
CA ASP A 307 -33.33 -10.96 13.01
C ASP A 307 -33.24 -11.83 14.27
N GLY A 308 -32.86 -13.11 14.12
CA GLY A 308 -32.57 -14.03 15.23
C GLY A 308 -31.10 -14.08 15.66
N HIS A 309 -30.20 -13.32 15.03
CA HIS A 309 -28.79 -13.23 15.45
C HIS A 309 -28.62 -12.31 16.67
N PRO A 310 -27.63 -12.57 17.56
CA PRO A 310 -27.42 -11.79 18.79
C PRO A 310 -26.90 -10.36 18.55
N THR A 311 -26.19 -10.12 17.46
CA THR A 311 -25.94 -8.80 16.85
C THR A 311 -26.12 -8.93 15.34
N ARG A 312 -26.11 -7.81 14.61
CA ARG A 312 -26.19 -7.79 13.14
C ARG A 312 -25.64 -6.49 12.57
N VAL A 313 -25.35 -6.45 11.27
CA VAL A 313 -24.97 -5.20 10.60
C VAL A 313 -26.15 -4.25 10.52
N ARG A 314 -25.91 -2.98 10.86
CA ARG A 314 -26.91 -1.92 10.98
C ARG A 314 -26.36 -0.60 10.46
N LEU A 315 -27.26 0.32 10.16
CA LEU A 315 -26.96 1.75 10.19
C LEU A 315 -27.21 2.27 11.62
N PRO A 316 -26.57 3.36 12.08
CA PRO A 316 -26.84 3.91 13.40
C PRO A 316 -28.28 4.41 13.58
N ASP A 317 -28.76 4.42 14.81
CA ASP A 317 -30.02 5.05 15.19
C ASP A 317 -29.91 6.59 15.14
N GLU A 318 -31.02 7.30 15.32
CA GLU A 318 -31.02 8.75 15.45
C GLU A 318 -30.23 9.19 16.70
N PRO A 319 -29.33 10.19 16.57
CA PRO A 319 -29.25 11.16 15.48
C PRO A 319 -28.11 10.91 14.45
N LEU A 320 -27.47 9.74 14.46
CA LEU A 320 -26.43 9.34 13.48
C LEU A 320 -26.97 8.61 12.25
N MET A 321 -28.29 8.46 12.14
CA MET A 321 -28.94 8.02 10.92
C MET A 321 -28.87 9.12 9.83
N LEU A 322 -27.72 9.15 9.15
CA LEU A 322 -27.31 10.11 8.11
C LEU A 322 -27.46 9.51 6.70
N VAL A 323 -28.50 8.69 6.50
CA VAL A 323 -28.87 8.11 5.21
C VAL A 323 -30.38 8.29 5.07
N ASP A 324 -30.81 9.23 4.24
CA ASP A 324 -32.24 9.57 4.11
C ASP A 324 -32.97 8.71 3.09
N ARG A 325 -32.23 8.19 2.11
CA ARG A 325 -32.74 7.34 1.02
C ARG A 325 -31.62 6.64 0.26
N VAL A 326 -31.97 5.51 -0.33
CA VAL A 326 -31.13 4.78 -1.29
C VAL A 326 -31.73 4.93 -2.68
N THR A 327 -30.97 5.48 -3.62
CA THR A 327 -31.43 5.70 -5.00
C THR A 327 -31.17 4.50 -5.91
N SER A 328 -30.08 3.75 -5.69
CA SER A 328 -29.85 2.45 -6.34
C SER A 328 -29.04 1.49 -5.47
N ILE A 329 -29.28 0.19 -5.67
CA ILE A 329 -28.46 -0.92 -5.18
C ILE A 329 -28.09 -1.77 -6.39
N GLU A 330 -26.80 -1.95 -6.61
CA GLU A 330 -26.21 -2.69 -7.74
C GLU A 330 -25.31 -3.79 -7.14
N ALA A 331 -25.96 -4.82 -6.61
CA ALA A 331 -25.35 -5.95 -5.90
C ALA A 331 -26.26 -7.19 -6.00
N GLU A 332 -25.68 -8.39 -5.95
CA GLU A 332 -26.45 -9.63 -5.80
C GLU A 332 -26.65 -9.93 -4.30
N PRO A 333 -27.91 -10.04 -3.80
CA PRO A 333 -28.14 -10.23 -2.37
C PRO A 333 -27.65 -11.59 -1.89
N GLN A 334 -26.81 -11.60 -0.85
CA GLN A 334 -26.13 -12.77 -0.28
C GLN A 334 -25.02 -13.41 -1.15
N SER A 335 -24.45 -12.69 -2.13
CA SER A 335 -23.36 -13.22 -2.97
C SER A 335 -21.98 -13.23 -2.32
N MET A 336 -21.73 -12.38 -1.31
CA MET A 336 -20.40 -12.08 -0.73
C MET A 336 -19.35 -11.60 -1.76
N THR A 337 -19.79 -11.03 -2.89
CA THR A 337 -18.92 -10.47 -3.93
C THR A 337 -18.64 -8.97 -3.71
N SER A 338 -18.28 -8.25 -4.78
CA SER A 338 -18.43 -6.80 -4.85
C SER A 338 -19.90 -6.37 -4.92
N GLY A 339 -20.14 -5.08 -4.71
CA GLY A 339 -21.43 -4.41 -4.93
C GLY A 339 -21.31 -2.89 -4.87
N ARG A 340 -22.36 -2.18 -5.29
CA ARG A 340 -22.47 -0.72 -5.24
C ARG A 340 -23.81 -0.30 -4.65
N ILE A 341 -23.80 0.79 -3.88
CA ILE A 341 -24.99 1.45 -3.33
C ILE A 341 -24.86 2.96 -3.54
N VAL A 342 -25.96 3.62 -3.91
CA VAL A 342 -26.00 5.08 -4.04
C VAL A 342 -27.04 5.62 -3.07
N THR A 343 -26.62 6.55 -2.21
CA THR A 343 -27.45 7.14 -1.14
C THR A 343 -27.45 8.67 -1.21
N GLU A 344 -28.45 9.28 -0.57
CA GLU A 344 -28.53 10.73 -0.37
C GLU A 344 -28.71 11.06 1.13
N HIS A 345 -28.09 12.16 1.57
CA HIS A 345 -28.21 12.76 2.90
C HIS A 345 -28.62 14.23 2.77
N ASP A 346 -29.66 14.65 3.50
CA ASP A 346 -30.19 16.01 3.49
C ASP A 346 -29.56 16.88 4.59
N VAL A 347 -28.94 18.00 4.21
CA VAL A 347 -28.36 18.95 5.18
C VAL A 347 -29.48 19.83 5.72
N LEU A 348 -30.03 19.46 6.88
CA LEU A 348 -31.16 20.15 7.51
C LEU A 348 -30.76 21.54 8.04
N HIS A 349 -31.72 22.48 8.06
CA HIS A 349 -31.50 23.86 8.55
C HIS A 349 -31.43 23.96 10.09
N ASP A 350 -32.06 23.00 10.77
CA ASP A 350 -32.05 22.76 12.20
C ASP A 350 -31.19 21.54 12.56
N GLY A 351 -30.24 21.18 11.69
CA GLY A 351 -29.29 20.09 11.91
C GLY A 351 -28.48 20.30 13.19
N TRP A 352 -28.67 19.41 14.17
CA TRP A 352 -28.02 19.45 15.50
C TRP A 352 -26.48 19.46 15.46
N TYR A 353 -25.90 19.09 14.31
CA TYR A 353 -24.47 19.01 14.05
C TYR A 353 -23.85 20.27 13.44
N LEU A 354 -24.67 21.26 13.01
CA LEU A 354 -24.18 22.37 12.18
C LEU A 354 -23.13 23.22 12.90
N ASP A 355 -22.03 23.49 12.21
CA ASP A 355 -20.92 24.31 12.68
C ASP A 355 -20.56 25.36 11.63
N GLY A 356 -20.47 26.64 12.03
CA GLY A 356 -20.35 27.77 11.10
C GLY A 356 -21.40 27.80 9.98
N GLY A 357 -22.59 27.24 10.22
CA GLY A 357 -23.65 27.10 9.19
C GLY A 357 -23.37 26.05 8.12
N ARG A 358 -22.50 25.07 8.38
CA ARG A 358 -22.14 23.96 7.47
C ARG A 358 -22.22 22.59 8.16
N LEU A 359 -22.30 21.55 7.34
CA LEU A 359 -22.13 20.14 7.73
C LEU A 359 -20.68 19.92 8.20
N PRO A 360 -20.40 19.48 9.43
CA PRO A 360 -19.03 19.33 9.94
C PRO A 360 -18.30 18.15 9.32
N THR A 361 -16.97 18.15 9.42
CA THR A 361 -16.07 17.17 8.76
C THR A 361 -16.46 15.73 9.06
N CYS A 362 -16.70 15.37 10.33
CA CYS A 362 -17.08 14.00 10.69
C CYS A 362 -18.40 13.56 10.09
N VAL A 363 -19.44 14.40 10.10
CA VAL A 363 -20.77 14.05 9.55
C VAL A 363 -20.72 13.96 8.03
N ALA A 364 -19.92 14.79 7.37
CA ALA A 364 -19.66 14.68 5.93
C ALA A 364 -18.96 13.36 5.54
N VAL A 365 -18.14 12.77 6.43
CA VAL A 365 -17.56 11.44 6.20
C VAL A 365 -18.52 10.32 6.62
N GLU A 366 -19.20 10.47 7.77
CA GLU A 366 -20.09 9.47 8.37
C GLU A 366 -21.33 9.20 7.51
N ALA A 367 -21.88 10.18 6.79
CA ALA A 367 -22.98 9.93 5.85
C ALA A 367 -22.60 8.95 4.69
N GLY A 368 -21.31 8.65 4.52
CA GLY A 368 -20.80 7.57 3.65
C GLY A 368 -20.99 6.15 4.19
N GLN A 369 -21.57 5.97 5.39
CA GLN A 369 -21.77 4.72 6.14
C GLN A 369 -22.63 3.61 5.49
N ALA A 370 -23.09 3.78 4.24
CA ALA A 370 -23.89 2.74 3.58
C ALA A 370 -23.06 1.52 3.13
N ASP A 371 -21.75 1.50 3.36
CA ASP A 371 -20.92 0.28 3.29
C ASP A 371 -21.40 -0.78 4.30
N LEU A 372 -21.84 -0.36 5.49
CA LEU A 372 -22.51 -1.22 6.48
C LEU A 372 -23.70 -1.93 5.83
N MET A 373 -24.67 -1.15 5.34
CA MET A 373 -25.90 -1.66 4.73
C MET A 373 -25.61 -2.56 3.51
N LEU A 374 -24.68 -2.16 2.64
CA LEU A 374 -24.27 -2.93 1.48
C LEU A 374 -23.59 -4.25 1.87
N SER A 375 -22.79 -4.27 2.94
CA SER A 375 -22.17 -5.50 3.44
C SER A 375 -23.20 -6.50 4.01
N GLY A 376 -24.21 -6.00 4.74
CA GLY A 376 -25.35 -6.79 5.21
C GLY A 376 -26.16 -7.38 4.04
N TYR A 377 -26.46 -6.56 3.02
CA TYR A 377 -27.14 -7.00 1.80
C TYR A 377 -26.33 -8.03 1.00
N LEU A 378 -25.01 -7.86 0.89
CA LEU A 378 -24.10 -8.84 0.29
C LEU A 378 -23.97 -10.13 1.11
N GLY A 379 -24.46 -10.15 2.35
CA GLY A 379 -24.80 -11.37 3.10
C GLY A 379 -23.98 -11.65 4.35
N ILE A 380 -23.12 -10.73 4.80
CA ILE A 380 -22.12 -11.01 5.84
C ILE A 380 -22.72 -11.56 7.15
N ASP A 381 -23.89 -11.07 7.57
CA ASP A 381 -24.60 -11.57 8.76
C ASP A 381 -24.91 -13.07 8.69
N SER A 382 -25.12 -13.62 7.49
CA SER A 382 -25.37 -15.05 7.28
C SER A 382 -24.12 -15.91 7.51
N LEU A 383 -22.93 -15.29 7.51
CA LEU A 383 -21.65 -15.94 7.78
C LEU A 383 -21.11 -15.67 9.19
N THR A 384 -21.31 -14.46 9.72
CA THR A 384 -20.90 -14.10 11.09
C THR A 384 -21.89 -14.58 12.14
N GLN A 385 -23.16 -14.76 11.77
CA GLN A 385 -24.25 -15.19 12.65
C GLN A 385 -24.40 -14.31 13.92
N GLY A 386 -24.04 -13.03 13.83
CA GLY A 386 -23.99 -12.09 14.96
C GLY A 386 -22.87 -12.35 15.98
N LEU A 387 -21.91 -13.21 15.67
CA LEU A 387 -20.77 -13.51 16.56
C LEU A 387 -19.56 -12.60 16.33
N ALA A 388 -19.61 -11.75 15.29
CA ALA A 388 -18.55 -10.83 14.91
C ALA A 388 -19.14 -9.50 14.40
N VAL A 389 -18.59 -8.37 14.86
CA VAL A 389 -19.15 -7.01 14.67
C VAL A 389 -18.23 -6.09 13.85
N TYR A 390 -18.84 -5.10 13.17
CA TYR A 390 -18.15 -4.21 12.25
C TYR A 390 -17.14 -3.29 12.94
N ARG A 391 -15.91 -3.20 12.42
CA ARG A 391 -14.98 -2.11 12.73
C ARG A 391 -14.28 -1.63 11.44
N LEU A 392 -14.28 -0.31 11.24
CA LEU A 392 -13.38 0.36 10.30
C LEU A 392 -11.92 0.18 10.76
N LEU A 393 -10.98 0.03 9.82
CA LEU A 393 -9.55 -0.17 10.11
C LEU A 393 -8.69 0.92 9.49
N ASP A 394 -8.82 1.17 8.19
CA ASP A 394 -7.98 2.12 7.45
C ASP A 394 -8.84 2.86 6.44
N ALA A 395 -8.59 4.16 6.27
CA ALA A 395 -9.19 4.97 5.22
C ALA A 395 -8.28 6.16 4.88
N VAL A 396 -8.34 6.61 3.64
CA VAL A 396 -7.79 7.90 3.19
C VAL A 396 -8.95 8.74 2.65
N VAL A 397 -9.19 9.87 3.29
CA VAL A 397 -10.24 10.84 2.97
C VAL A 397 -9.61 12.04 2.29
N THR A 398 -10.27 12.61 1.29
CA THR A 398 -9.82 13.83 0.59
C THR A 398 -11.03 14.65 0.18
N PHE A 399 -11.10 15.93 0.58
CA PHE A 399 -12.15 16.85 0.16
C PHE A 399 -11.73 17.60 -1.10
N GLN A 400 -12.61 17.68 -2.10
CA GLN A 400 -12.40 18.40 -3.37
C GLN A 400 -13.05 19.79 -3.36
N SER A 401 -13.97 20.06 -2.44
CA SER A 401 -14.66 21.35 -2.33
C SER A 401 -15.06 21.71 -0.90
N GLU A 402 -15.82 22.78 -0.73
CA GLU A 402 -16.29 23.28 0.57
C GLU A 402 -17.26 22.34 1.28
N LEU A 403 -17.33 22.44 2.61
CA LEU A 403 -18.34 21.72 3.39
C LEU A 403 -19.78 22.18 3.04
N PRO A 404 -20.74 21.26 2.90
CA PRO A 404 -22.11 21.56 2.49
C PRO A 404 -22.86 22.51 3.44
N ARG A 405 -23.76 23.32 2.89
CA ARG A 405 -24.67 24.21 3.63
C ARG A 405 -26.07 23.61 3.77
N PRO A 406 -26.87 24.06 4.75
CA PRO A 406 -28.30 23.76 4.84
C PRO A 406 -29.07 23.91 3.52
N GLY A 407 -29.99 22.98 3.28
CA GLY A 407 -30.80 22.89 2.07
C GLY A 407 -30.11 22.20 0.89
N GLN A 408 -28.82 21.87 0.98
CA GLN A 408 -28.13 21.04 0.00
C GLN A 408 -28.31 19.54 0.30
N VAL A 409 -28.18 18.72 -0.74
CA VAL A 409 -28.22 17.26 -0.66
C VAL A 409 -26.84 16.71 -1.02
N VAL A 410 -26.32 15.80 -0.20
CA VAL A 410 -25.07 15.09 -0.47
C VAL A 410 -25.39 13.69 -0.99
N GLN A 411 -24.99 13.39 -2.22
CA GLN A 411 -25.12 12.06 -2.82
C GLN A 411 -23.80 11.29 -2.68
N TYR A 412 -23.84 10.07 -2.14
CA TYR A 412 -22.69 9.17 -2.00
C TYR A 412 -22.84 7.96 -2.94
N ASP A 413 -21.77 7.63 -3.67
CA ASP A 413 -21.63 6.42 -4.49
C ASP A 413 -20.59 5.51 -3.85
N ILE A 414 -21.07 4.50 -3.12
CA ILE A 414 -20.29 3.66 -2.21
C ILE A 414 -20.17 2.25 -2.80
N ARG A 415 -18.94 1.72 -2.83
CA ARG A 415 -18.61 0.49 -3.56
C ARG A 415 -17.78 -0.44 -2.67
N ILE A 416 -18.32 -1.62 -2.37
CA ILE A 416 -17.55 -2.73 -1.81
C ILE A 416 -16.88 -3.45 -2.99
N LEU A 417 -15.55 -3.52 -2.94
CA LEU A 417 -14.72 -4.03 -4.04
C LEU A 417 -14.51 -5.54 -3.95
N GLU A 418 -14.32 -6.06 -2.73
CA GLU A 418 -14.15 -7.49 -2.45
C GLU A 418 -14.30 -7.75 -0.94
N PHE A 419 -14.77 -8.96 -0.59
CA PHE A 419 -14.54 -9.56 0.73
C PHE A 419 -13.32 -10.47 0.70
N PHE A 420 -12.55 -10.48 1.79
CA PHE A 420 -11.41 -11.36 2.00
C PHE A 420 -11.35 -11.81 3.47
N ARG A 421 -10.44 -12.74 3.81
CA ARG A 421 -10.30 -13.25 5.18
C ARG A 421 -8.87 -13.14 5.69
N GLN A 422 -8.73 -12.84 6.97
CA GLN A 422 -7.46 -12.91 7.69
C GLN A 422 -7.60 -13.84 8.90
N GLY A 423 -7.36 -15.14 8.68
CA GLY A 423 -7.74 -16.16 9.67
C GLY A 423 -9.24 -16.37 9.64
N ASP A 424 -9.90 -16.20 10.79
CA ASP A 424 -11.37 -16.30 10.92
C ASP A 424 -12.08 -14.94 10.84
N THR A 425 -11.36 -13.82 10.96
CA THR A 425 -11.86 -12.47 10.66
C THR A 425 -12.26 -12.34 9.19
N TRP A 426 -13.47 -11.84 8.94
CA TRP A 426 -13.89 -11.35 7.63
C TRP A 426 -13.51 -9.88 7.47
N LEU A 427 -12.90 -9.53 6.35
CA LEU A 427 -12.49 -8.17 6.00
C LEU A 427 -13.08 -7.81 4.63
N PHE A 428 -13.23 -6.53 4.32
CA PHE A 428 -13.58 -6.08 2.98
C PHE A 428 -12.89 -4.78 2.59
N ARG A 429 -12.67 -4.59 1.29
CA ARG A 429 -12.17 -3.32 0.72
C ARG A 429 -13.33 -2.51 0.18
N PHE A 430 -13.33 -1.22 0.44
CA PHE A 430 -14.35 -0.30 -0.06
C PHE A 430 -13.79 1.07 -0.40
N GLN A 431 -14.58 1.83 -1.15
CA GLN A 431 -14.31 3.22 -1.49
C GLN A 431 -15.63 3.94 -1.77
N PHE A 432 -15.64 5.26 -1.67
CA PHE A 432 -16.79 6.04 -2.13
C PHE A 432 -16.39 7.39 -2.74
N ASP A 433 -17.28 7.89 -3.58
CA ASP A 433 -17.28 9.24 -4.14
C ASP A 433 -18.51 9.98 -3.63
N SER A 434 -18.38 11.22 -3.17
CA SER A 434 -19.55 12.05 -2.81
C SER A 434 -19.63 13.32 -3.64
N THR A 435 -20.86 13.77 -3.87
CA THR A 435 -21.16 14.97 -4.66
C THR A 435 -22.27 15.80 -4.03
N VAL A 436 -22.23 17.11 -4.29
CA VAL A 436 -23.31 18.05 -3.96
C VAL A 436 -23.62 18.86 -5.21
N ASP A 437 -24.90 18.97 -5.55
CA ASP A 437 -25.38 19.65 -6.77
C ASP A 437 -24.64 19.16 -8.06
N GLY A 438 -24.25 17.87 -8.07
CA GLY A 438 -23.50 17.23 -9.16
C GLY A 438 -21.99 17.54 -9.20
N ARG A 439 -21.43 18.22 -8.20
CA ARG A 439 -20.00 18.56 -8.09
C ARG A 439 -19.31 17.70 -7.03
N PRO A 440 -18.04 17.27 -7.21
CA PRO A 440 -17.30 16.52 -6.19
C PRO A 440 -17.21 17.26 -4.85
N LEU A 441 -17.54 16.54 -3.76
CA LEU A 441 -17.39 17.02 -2.38
C LEU A 441 -16.19 16.37 -1.70
N LEU A 442 -16.25 15.04 -1.51
CA LEU A 442 -15.14 14.28 -0.95
C LEU A 442 -15.03 12.89 -1.59
N THR A 443 -13.86 12.28 -1.44
CA THR A 443 -13.62 10.88 -1.79
C THR A 443 -13.04 10.14 -0.60
N MET A 444 -13.42 8.88 -0.44
CA MET A 444 -12.74 7.92 0.40
C MET A 444 -12.08 6.85 -0.47
N ARG A 445 -10.81 6.55 -0.17
CA ARG A 445 -9.95 5.56 -0.83
C ARG A 445 -9.20 4.76 0.23
N GLU A 446 -8.55 3.67 -0.19
CA GLU A 446 -7.79 2.78 0.72
C GLU A 446 -8.66 2.25 1.89
N GLY A 447 -9.99 2.22 1.72
CA GLY A 447 -10.95 1.84 2.74
C GLY A 447 -10.91 0.36 3.05
N VAL A 448 -10.66 0.02 4.31
CA VAL A 448 -10.69 -1.36 4.83
C VAL A 448 -11.49 -1.40 6.12
N ALA A 449 -12.50 -2.27 6.16
CA ALA A 449 -13.29 -2.58 7.34
C ALA A 449 -13.38 -4.10 7.52
N GLY A 450 -13.91 -4.55 8.66
CA GLY A 450 -13.99 -5.97 8.97
C GLY A 450 -14.93 -6.32 10.12
N PHE A 451 -15.17 -7.61 10.29
CA PHE A 451 -16.08 -8.19 11.27
C PHE A 451 -15.30 -9.04 12.25
N PHE A 452 -15.28 -8.60 13.50
CA PHE A 452 -14.41 -9.12 14.55
C PHE A 452 -15.22 -9.72 15.70
N THR A 453 -14.85 -10.93 16.13
CA THR A 453 -15.33 -11.49 17.39
C THR A 453 -14.79 -10.70 18.57
N GLN A 454 -15.48 -10.74 19.72
CA GLN A 454 -15.01 -10.07 20.94
C GLN A 454 -13.56 -10.45 21.31
N THR A 455 -13.20 -11.73 21.15
CA THR A 455 -11.85 -12.25 21.42
C THR A 455 -10.77 -11.60 20.55
N GLU A 456 -11.07 -11.28 19.29
CA GLU A 456 -10.15 -10.60 18.37
C GLU A 456 -10.02 -9.10 18.71
N LEU A 457 -11.12 -8.46 19.12
CA LEU A 457 -11.14 -7.07 19.60
C LEU A 457 -10.32 -6.91 20.90
N ASP A 458 -10.52 -7.81 21.86
CA ASP A 458 -9.80 -7.82 23.14
C ASP A 458 -8.30 -8.07 22.94
N ALA A 459 -7.93 -8.93 21.99
CA ALA A 459 -6.55 -9.21 21.60
C ALA A 459 -5.89 -8.06 20.79
N GLY A 460 -6.67 -7.09 20.31
CA GLY A 460 -6.18 -5.94 19.54
C GLY A 460 -5.20 -5.08 20.34
N LYS A 461 -3.99 -4.88 19.80
CA LYS A 461 -2.88 -4.21 20.52
C LYS A 461 -2.98 -2.68 20.61
N GLY A 462 -3.96 -2.06 19.94
CA GLY A 462 -3.96 -0.61 19.73
C GLY A 462 -3.01 -0.19 18.59
N ILE A 463 -2.82 1.13 18.43
CA ILE A 463 -1.84 1.68 17.49
C ILE A 463 -0.43 1.42 18.04
N VAL A 464 0.34 0.57 17.35
CA VAL A 464 1.75 0.36 17.65
C VAL A 464 2.57 1.42 16.90
N GLN A 465 2.74 2.60 17.51
CA GLN A 465 3.65 3.63 16.97
C GLN A 465 5.09 3.08 16.92
N SER A 466 5.75 3.21 15.77
CA SER A 466 7.17 2.86 15.67
C SER A 466 8.06 3.91 16.35
N THR A 467 9.27 3.50 16.76
CA THR A 467 10.34 4.41 17.22
C THR A 467 10.92 5.31 16.11
N ILE A 468 10.32 5.31 14.91
CA ILE A 468 10.56 6.25 13.81
C ILE A 468 9.41 7.28 13.73
N GLU A 469 8.17 6.85 13.98
CA GLU A 469 6.99 7.72 14.09
C GLU A 469 7.03 8.58 15.36
N ALA A 470 7.58 8.10 16.47
CA ALA A 470 7.79 8.91 17.68
C ALA A 470 8.97 9.93 17.57
N ARG A 471 9.79 9.89 16.51
CA ARG A 471 10.94 10.82 16.39
C ARG A 471 10.49 12.22 16.03
N ARG A 472 11.18 13.20 16.65
CA ARG A 472 11.15 14.60 16.21
C ARG A 472 11.53 14.74 14.73
N ARG A 473 10.87 15.70 14.09
CA ARG A 473 11.02 16.22 12.73
C ARG A 473 10.96 17.76 12.84
N ALA A 474 11.27 18.48 11.77
CA ALA A 474 10.88 19.89 11.67
C ALA A 474 9.46 19.96 11.09
N GLY A 475 8.62 20.81 11.67
CA GLY A 475 7.43 21.34 11.01
C GLY A 475 7.75 22.56 10.13
N SER A 476 6.71 23.20 9.61
CA SER A 476 6.80 24.37 8.73
C SER A 476 5.88 25.51 9.19
N ARG A 477 6.41 26.74 9.08
CA ARG A 477 5.69 28.02 9.11
C ARG A 477 6.24 28.90 7.97
N PRO A 478 5.47 29.82 7.37
CA PRO A 478 5.97 30.87 6.47
C PRO A 478 7.17 31.64 7.04
N ALA A 479 8.02 32.18 6.16
CA ALA A 479 9.24 32.91 6.57
C ALA A 479 8.95 34.29 7.19
N ASP A 480 7.74 34.78 6.98
CA ASP A 480 7.11 36.01 7.48
C ASP A 480 6.11 35.74 8.62
N TRP A 481 6.08 34.52 9.17
CA TRP A 481 5.22 34.16 10.29
C TRP A 481 5.44 35.07 11.51
N THR A 482 4.35 35.66 11.99
CA THR A 482 4.31 36.48 13.22
C THR A 482 3.24 35.92 14.14
N ASP A 483 3.58 35.70 15.42
CA ASP A 483 2.61 35.23 16.42
C ASP A 483 1.69 36.40 16.84
N LEU A 484 0.38 36.21 16.70
CA LEU A 484 -0.64 37.26 16.92
C LEU A 484 -0.83 37.63 18.40
N VAL A 485 -0.60 36.67 19.29
CA VAL A 485 -0.78 36.78 20.74
C VAL A 485 0.25 35.89 21.44
N PRO A 486 0.84 36.30 22.59
CA PRO A 486 1.73 35.43 23.36
C PRO A 486 1.05 34.12 23.77
N MET A 487 1.72 32.99 23.57
CA MET A 487 1.30 31.69 24.10
C MET A 487 2.34 31.20 25.12
N GLY A 488 1.91 30.87 26.33
CA GLY A 488 2.72 30.17 27.33
C GLY A 488 2.58 28.65 27.22
N GLU A 489 3.46 27.92 27.92
CA GLU A 489 3.31 26.49 28.15
C GLU A 489 2.29 26.23 29.28
N VAL A 490 1.41 25.24 29.11
CA VAL A 490 0.49 24.73 30.13
C VAL A 490 0.73 23.23 30.30
N ARG A 491 0.96 22.75 31.53
CA ARG A 491 1.09 21.32 31.85
C ARG A 491 0.44 20.95 33.20
N VAL A 492 -0.47 19.98 33.20
CA VAL A 492 -1.04 19.41 34.43
C VAL A 492 -0.05 18.42 35.06
N GLY A 493 0.46 18.74 36.26
CA GLY A 493 1.14 17.78 37.14
C GLY A 493 2.65 17.55 36.89
N GLY A 494 3.30 18.36 36.06
CA GLY A 494 4.73 18.26 35.72
C GLY A 494 5.72 18.69 36.82
N ALA A 495 5.60 18.17 38.04
CA ALA A 495 6.45 18.59 39.16
C ALA A 495 7.91 18.11 39.01
N THR A 496 8.82 19.04 38.72
CA THR A 496 10.16 18.96 39.30
C THR A 496 10.03 19.07 40.82
N ALA A 497 10.84 18.34 41.58
CA ALA A 497 10.71 18.28 43.03
C ALA A 497 11.23 19.57 43.70
N GLY A 498 10.44 20.64 43.66
CA GLY A 498 10.78 21.95 44.23
C GLY A 498 9.60 22.90 44.36
N GLU A 499 8.82 23.11 43.30
CA GLU A 499 7.83 24.20 43.21
C GLU A 499 6.44 23.67 42.85
N ALA A 500 5.40 24.30 43.41
CA ALA A 500 4.01 23.91 43.21
C ALA A 500 3.35 24.87 42.22
N THR A 501 2.92 24.34 41.07
CA THR A 501 2.09 25.08 40.12
C THR A 501 0.76 25.48 40.77
N THR A 502 0.44 26.77 40.70
CA THR A 502 -0.88 27.31 41.04
C THR A 502 -1.92 26.74 40.07
N GLY A 503 -3.08 26.33 40.59
CA GLY A 503 -4.11 25.60 39.81
C GLY A 503 -4.88 26.43 38.78
N GLU A 504 -4.32 27.54 38.31
CA GLU A 504 -4.99 28.53 37.45
C GLU A 504 -4.63 28.35 35.97
N ASP A 505 -3.51 27.69 35.65
CA ASP A 505 -3.04 27.52 34.26
C ASP A 505 -3.84 26.50 33.44
N VAL A 506 -4.53 25.55 34.11
CA VAL A 506 -5.24 24.46 33.45
C VAL A 506 -6.40 24.97 32.59
N PHE A 507 -6.56 24.37 31.41
CA PHE A 507 -7.73 24.57 30.54
C PHE A 507 -8.85 23.62 30.96
N ASP A 508 -9.54 24.00 32.03
CA ASP A 508 -10.59 23.20 32.62
C ASP A 508 -11.93 23.28 31.86
N GLU A 509 -12.93 22.60 32.41
CA GLU A 509 -14.28 22.53 31.83
C GLU A 509 -15.01 23.88 31.88
N ASN A 510 -14.59 24.82 32.75
CA ASN A 510 -15.14 26.17 32.83
C ASN A 510 -14.55 27.07 31.73
N LYS A 511 -13.24 27.07 31.52
CA LYS A 511 -12.60 27.82 30.41
C LYS A 511 -13.09 27.32 29.04
N LEU A 512 -13.28 26.01 28.88
CA LEU A 512 -13.89 25.44 27.66
C LEU A 512 -15.41 25.63 27.57
N ALA A 513 -16.09 26.10 28.62
CA ALA A 513 -17.46 26.57 28.56
C ALA A 513 -17.51 28.06 28.17
N ALA A 514 -16.65 28.91 28.76
CA ALA A 514 -16.46 30.30 28.34
C ALA A 514 -16.11 30.40 26.85
N LEU A 515 -15.19 29.57 26.35
CA LEU A 515 -14.82 29.53 24.93
C LEU A 515 -16.02 29.23 24.03
N ARG A 516 -16.94 28.33 24.44
CA ARG A 516 -18.16 28.00 23.69
C ARG A 516 -19.23 29.08 23.79
N ALA A 517 -19.21 29.89 24.84
CA ALA A 517 -20.08 31.06 25.01
C ALA A 517 -19.57 32.31 24.26
N GLY A 518 -18.39 32.24 23.62
CA GLY A 518 -17.72 33.36 22.97
C GLY A 518 -16.94 34.27 23.93
N ASP A 519 -16.85 33.92 25.21
CA ASP A 519 -16.06 34.65 26.20
C ASP A 519 -14.58 34.27 26.09
N LEU A 520 -13.87 34.95 25.19
CA LEU A 520 -12.44 34.74 24.96
C LEU A 520 -11.58 35.13 26.17
N VAL A 521 -12.03 36.09 26.99
CA VAL A 521 -11.28 36.53 28.19
C VAL A 521 -11.42 35.48 29.30
N GLY A 522 -12.64 35.01 29.58
CA GLY A 522 -12.88 33.91 30.51
C GLY A 522 -12.28 32.58 30.05
N ALA A 523 -12.05 32.39 28.75
CA ALA A 523 -11.37 31.22 28.21
C ALA A 523 -9.84 31.31 28.26
N PHE A 524 -9.26 32.44 27.83
CA PHE A 524 -7.85 32.55 27.47
C PHE A 524 -7.05 33.58 28.29
N GLY A 525 -7.72 34.38 29.13
CA GLY A 525 -7.11 35.44 29.95
C GLY A 525 -7.14 36.82 29.30
N ASP A 526 -6.63 37.81 30.03
CA ASP A 526 -6.73 39.24 29.68
C ASP A 526 -5.99 39.62 28.38
N ASP A 527 -5.12 38.76 27.84
CA ASP A 527 -4.53 38.92 26.51
C ASP A 527 -5.56 39.04 25.37
N PHE A 528 -6.77 38.50 25.56
CA PHE A 528 -7.87 38.56 24.60
C PHE A 528 -8.86 39.70 24.88
N SER A 529 -8.58 40.56 25.87
CA SER A 529 -9.41 41.72 26.20
C SER A 529 -9.32 42.81 25.13
N GLY A 530 -10.44 43.50 24.86
CA GLY A 530 -10.47 44.66 23.96
C GLY A 530 -10.34 44.33 22.46
N LEU A 531 -10.42 43.07 22.04
CA LEU A 531 -10.49 42.68 20.63
C LEU A 531 -11.79 43.20 19.96
N PRO A 532 -11.75 43.63 18.68
CA PRO A 532 -12.89 44.19 17.97
C PRO A 532 -13.82 43.10 17.40
N VAL A 533 -14.20 42.11 18.21
CA VAL A 533 -14.99 40.93 17.81
C VAL A 533 -16.16 40.73 18.78
N THR A 534 -17.37 40.52 18.24
CA THR A 534 -18.64 40.55 18.98
C THR A 534 -19.24 39.15 19.19
N ARG A 535 -19.06 38.26 18.20
CA ARG A 535 -19.58 36.90 18.11
C ARG A 535 -18.47 36.01 17.53
N PRO A 536 -17.36 35.78 18.25
CA PRO A 536 -16.24 35.02 17.72
C PRO A 536 -16.65 33.59 17.31
N LEU A 537 -16.05 33.06 16.24
CA LEU A 537 -16.22 31.66 15.83
C LEU A 537 -15.51 30.73 16.84
N THR A 538 -16.25 29.81 17.46
CA THR A 538 -15.78 29.00 18.60
C THR A 538 -15.50 27.54 18.22
N ILE A 539 -15.36 26.67 19.23
CA ILE A 539 -15.57 25.22 19.10
C ILE A 539 -17.06 24.87 19.34
N PRO A 540 -17.58 23.74 18.82
CA PRO A 540 -18.98 23.36 18.96
C PRO A 540 -19.42 22.97 20.38
N GLY A 541 -20.72 23.10 20.64
CA GLY A 541 -21.39 22.81 21.91
C GLY A 541 -22.36 21.63 21.85
N ASP A 542 -23.28 21.57 22.81
CA ASP A 542 -24.36 20.58 22.92
C ASP A 542 -23.92 19.12 22.69
N ARG A 543 -24.48 18.42 21.69
CA ARG A 543 -24.08 17.04 21.34
C ARG A 543 -22.63 16.95 20.88
N MET A 544 -22.11 18.02 20.27
CA MET A 544 -20.74 18.15 19.77
C MET A 544 -19.75 18.65 20.85
N ARG A 545 -20.09 18.54 22.14
CA ARG A 545 -19.22 18.85 23.28
C ARG A 545 -18.11 17.78 23.50
N LEU A 546 -17.33 17.51 22.46
CA LEU A 546 -16.39 16.39 22.35
C LEU A 546 -15.04 16.57 23.08
N VAL A 547 -14.88 17.63 23.89
CA VAL A 547 -13.66 17.91 24.67
C VAL A 547 -14.07 18.56 26.00
N HIS A 548 -13.62 17.99 27.13
CA HIS A 548 -13.95 18.44 28.49
C HIS A 548 -12.83 19.26 29.16
N ARG A 549 -11.56 19.01 28.82
CA ARG A 549 -10.38 19.71 29.38
C ARG A 549 -9.18 19.60 28.45
N VAL A 550 -8.23 20.52 28.56
CA VAL A 550 -6.89 20.43 27.96
C VAL A 550 -5.85 20.33 29.08
N THR A 551 -5.02 19.29 29.03
CA THR A 551 -4.06 18.90 30.07
C THR A 551 -2.62 19.29 29.74
N GLU A 552 -2.30 19.46 28.47
CA GLU A 552 -1.04 20.04 28.01
C GLU A 552 -1.25 20.94 26.78
N LEU A 553 -0.56 22.08 26.73
CA LEU A 553 -0.45 22.96 25.57
C LEU A 553 0.96 23.52 25.54
N ASP A 554 1.71 23.24 24.47
CA ASP A 554 3.12 23.62 24.30
C ASP A 554 3.31 24.21 22.88
N PRO A 555 3.51 25.54 22.73
CA PRO A 555 3.58 26.21 21.42
C PRO A 555 4.79 25.81 20.56
N GLU A 556 5.88 25.39 21.19
CA GLU A 556 7.09 24.86 20.54
C GLU A 556 7.16 23.32 20.59
N GLY A 557 6.07 22.70 21.04
CA GLY A 557 6.05 21.32 21.48
C GLY A 557 5.90 20.25 20.40
N GLY A 558 5.71 19.03 20.90
CA GLY A 558 5.34 17.86 20.11
C GLY A 558 6.46 17.34 19.22
N ARG A 559 6.09 16.49 18.26
CA ARG A 559 7.06 15.83 17.38
C ARG A 559 7.61 16.72 16.25
N TYR A 560 7.10 17.94 16.08
CA TYR A 560 7.43 18.82 14.95
C TYR A 560 8.13 20.13 15.37
N GLY A 561 8.06 20.52 16.65
CA GLY A 561 8.62 21.81 17.08
C GLY A 561 7.77 22.99 16.61
N THR A 562 6.45 22.82 16.55
CA THR A 562 5.52 23.75 15.89
C THR A 562 4.18 23.87 16.63
N GLY A 563 3.94 22.97 17.58
CA GLY A 563 2.78 22.97 18.48
C GLY A 563 2.41 21.57 18.96
N LEU A 564 2.08 21.46 20.24
CA LEU A 564 1.44 20.30 20.88
C LEU A 564 0.24 20.76 21.68
N ILE A 565 -0.82 19.97 21.62
CA ILE A 565 -1.95 20.07 22.55
C ILE A 565 -2.43 18.66 22.91
N VAL A 566 -2.68 18.44 24.21
CA VAL A 566 -3.22 17.20 24.76
C VAL A 566 -4.50 17.52 25.50
N ALA A 567 -5.60 16.87 25.14
CA ALA A 567 -6.92 17.12 25.69
C ALA A 567 -7.67 15.83 26.03
N GLU A 568 -8.71 15.93 26.85
CA GLU A 568 -9.44 14.77 27.37
C GLU A 568 -10.96 14.98 27.36
N ALA A 569 -11.69 13.86 27.29
CA ALA A 569 -13.10 13.77 27.62
C ALA A 569 -13.39 12.52 28.47
N ASP A 570 -14.40 12.61 29.32
CA ASP A 570 -14.92 11.47 30.09
C ASP A 570 -15.95 10.73 29.24
N ILE A 571 -15.90 9.40 29.22
CA ILE A 571 -16.86 8.56 28.51
C ILE A 571 -17.88 7.98 29.49
N ARG A 572 -19.16 8.11 29.14
CA ARG A 572 -20.32 7.66 29.93
C ARG A 572 -21.17 6.69 29.11
N PRO A 573 -21.75 5.63 29.72
CA PRO A 573 -22.61 4.68 29.00
C PRO A 573 -23.84 5.31 28.32
N ASP A 574 -24.27 6.47 28.78
CA ASP A 574 -25.41 7.25 28.28
C ASP A 574 -25.02 8.40 27.33
N ASP A 575 -23.74 8.49 26.93
CA ASP A 575 -23.32 9.43 25.89
C ASP A 575 -24.01 9.08 24.55
N TRP A 576 -24.64 10.09 23.94
CA TRP A 576 -25.59 9.90 22.84
C TRP A 576 -25.04 9.06 21.67
N PHE A 577 -23.77 9.23 21.31
CA PHE A 577 -23.13 8.50 20.22
C PHE A 577 -22.97 7.00 20.52
N LEU A 578 -22.73 6.60 21.78
CA LEU A 578 -22.74 5.20 22.19
C LEU A 578 -24.15 4.61 22.18
N THR A 579 -25.17 5.41 22.49
CA THR A 579 -26.56 4.93 22.53
C THR A 579 -27.14 4.66 21.15
N CYS A 580 -26.69 5.35 20.10
CA CYS A 580 -27.21 5.19 18.74
C CYS A 580 -26.30 4.40 17.78
N HIS A 581 -24.97 4.37 18.00
CA HIS A 581 -24.01 3.64 17.16
C HIS A 581 -23.33 2.51 17.98
N PHE A 582 -23.74 1.25 17.88
CA PHE A 582 -25.00 0.72 17.34
C PHE A 582 -25.88 0.20 18.48
N SER A 583 -27.19 0.03 18.23
CA SER A 583 -28.18 -0.36 19.24
C SER A 583 -27.88 -1.67 20.00
N ASP A 584 -27.11 -2.59 19.41
CA ASP A 584 -26.68 -3.87 19.98
C ASP A 584 -25.14 -4.06 20.00
N ASP A 585 -24.37 -3.02 19.66
CA ASP A 585 -22.90 -2.98 19.68
C ASP A 585 -22.42 -1.53 19.89
N GLN A 586 -22.49 -1.08 21.14
CA GLN A 586 -22.26 0.33 21.51
C GLN A 586 -20.78 0.71 21.45
N VAL A 587 -20.39 1.44 20.41
CA VAL A 587 -19.00 1.83 20.12
C VAL A 587 -18.97 3.23 19.50
N MET A 588 -18.04 4.09 19.92
CA MET A 588 -17.94 5.44 19.36
C MET A 588 -17.56 5.40 17.86
N PRO A 589 -18.19 6.23 16.99
CA PRO A 589 -17.82 6.31 15.58
C PRO A 589 -16.38 6.80 15.36
N GLY A 590 -15.67 6.20 14.39
CA GLY A 590 -14.29 6.59 14.04
C GLY A 590 -14.19 8.00 13.46
N THR A 591 -15.25 8.48 12.82
CA THR A 591 -15.40 9.87 12.34
C THR A 591 -15.56 10.85 13.51
N LEU A 592 -16.29 10.47 14.56
CA LEU A 592 -16.44 11.30 15.76
C LEU A 592 -15.12 11.39 16.55
N MET A 593 -14.31 10.32 16.54
CA MET A 593 -12.92 10.34 17.04
C MET A 593 -12.02 11.33 16.28
N TYR A 594 -12.22 11.47 14.96
CA TYR A 594 -11.55 12.51 14.18
C TYR A 594 -12.00 13.91 14.60
N GLU A 595 -13.30 14.12 14.83
CA GLU A 595 -13.82 15.43 15.25
C GLU A 595 -13.34 15.84 16.64
N CYS A 596 -13.19 14.91 17.58
CA CYS A 596 -12.53 15.18 18.86
C CYS A 596 -11.12 15.79 18.69
N CYS A 597 -10.33 15.19 17.79
CA CYS A 597 -8.98 15.66 17.48
C CYS A 597 -9.00 17.02 16.77
N LEU A 598 -9.96 17.24 15.86
CA LEU A 598 -10.17 18.51 15.16
C LEU A 598 -10.65 19.64 16.10
N HIS A 599 -11.56 19.35 17.04
CA HIS A 599 -11.95 20.28 18.10
C HIS A 599 -10.76 20.64 19.00
N THR A 600 -9.93 19.66 19.34
CA THR A 600 -8.71 19.88 20.12
C THR A 600 -7.72 20.77 19.37
N LEU A 601 -7.50 20.55 18.07
CA LEU A 601 -6.70 21.43 17.22
C LEU A 601 -7.27 22.86 17.16
N ARG A 602 -8.60 23.01 17.05
CA ARG A 602 -9.26 24.33 17.04
C ARG A 602 -9.05 25.11 18.34
N VAL A 603 -9.00 24.46 19.51
CA VAL A 603 -8.65 25.15 20.78
C VAL A 603 -7.24 25.75 20.71
N PHE A 604 -6.26 25.02 20.15
CA PHE A 604 -4.90 25.52 19.98
C PHE A 604 -4.84 26.71 19.01
N LEU A 605 -5.52 26.62 17.85
CA LEU A 605 -5.56 27.70 16.85
C LEU A 605 -6.28 28.95 17.37
N LEU A 606 -7.37 28.80 18.12
CA LEU A 606 -8.06 29.91 18.79
C LEU A 606 -7.16 30.56 19.85
N ARG A 607 -6.43 29.77 20.66
CA ARG A 607 -5.45 30.31 21.63
C ARG A 607 -4.21 30.93 20.98
N MET A 608 -3.88 30.54 19.74
CA MET A 608 -2.87 31.18 18.88
C MET A 608 -3.36 32.50 18.27
N GLY A 609 -4.63 32.86 18.45
CA GLY A 609 -5.21 34.12 18.01
C GLY A 609 -5.91 34.08 16.65
N TRP A 610 -6.21 32.91 16.10
CA TRP A 610 -7.06 32.78 14.90
C TRP A 610 -8.54 33.03 15.25
N VAL A 611 -8.84 34.28 15.58
CA VAL A 611 -10.15 34.77 15.99
C VAL A 611 -10.77 35.57 14.84
N ALA A 612 -12.00 35.22 14.47
CA ALA A 612 -12.82 35.92 13.48
C ALA A 612 -14.30 35.88 13.90
N GLU A 613 -15.14 36.74 13.33
CA GLU A 613 -16.59 36.74 13.58
C GLU A 613 -17.25 35.47 12.98
N THR A 614 -18.19 34.87 13.71
CA THR A 614 -18.86 33.61 13.35
C THR A 614 -19.78 33.71 12.13
N ASP A 615 -20.12 34.93 11.71
CA ASP A 615 -20.98 35.19 10.56
C ASP A 615 -20.16 35.45 9.27
N ASP A 616 -18.86 35.73 9.41
CA ASP A 616 -17.92 36.01 8.31
C ASP A 616 -16.99 34.82 7.99
N ALA A 617 -16.62 34.02 8.99
CA ALA A 617 -15.64 32.93 8.86
C ALA A 617 -16.21 31.52 9.13
N THR A 618 -15.55 30.47 8.62
CA THR A 618 -15.94 29.07 8.87
C THR A 618 -14.74 28.12 8.87
N TRP A 619 -14.72 27.16 9.79
CA TRP A 619 -13.75 26.05 9.78
C TRP A 619 -14.10 25.04 8.67
N GLN A 620 -13.13 24.70 7.81
CA GLN A 620 -13.30 23.71 6.74
C GLN A 620 -12.04 22.85 6.58
N PRO A 621 -12.09 21.64 6.00
CA PRO A 621 -10.90 20.90 5.62
C PRO A 621 -10.10 21.64 4.54
N VAL A 622 -8.79 21.38 4.47
CA VAL A 622 -7.94 21.84 3.36
C VAL A 622 -8.19 20.93 2.16
N VAL A 623 -8.53 21.53 1.02
CA VAL A 623 -8.84 20.82 -0.23
C VAL A 623 -7.61 20.03 -0.72
N ASP A 624 -7.85 18.87 -1.30
CA ASP A 624 -6.87 17.90 -1.84
C ASP A 624 -5.83 17.35 -0.85
N VAL A 625 -5.90 17.69 0.44
CA VAL A 625 -5.10 17.04 1.49
C VAL A 625 -5.66 15.64 1.78
N ARG A 626 -4.82 14.62 1.54
CA ARG A 626 -5.12 13.20 1.77
C ARG A 626 -4.96 12.81 3.24
N SER A 627 -5.98 13.12 4.04
CA SER A 627 -6.02 12.75 5.46
C SER A 627 -6.16 11.23 5.62
N ARG A 628 -5.26 10.59 6.39
CA ARG A 628 -5.27 9.13 6.60
C ARG A 628 -5.69 8.78 8.03
N LEU A 629 -6.79 8.05 8.15
CA LEU A 629 -7.31 7.47 9.38
C LEU A 629 -6.85 6.02 9.54
N ARG A 630 -6.45 5.63 10.76
CA ARG A 630 -6.16 4.26 11.17
C ARG A 630 -6.81 3.95 12.51
N CYS A 631 -7.67 2.96 12.56
CA CYS A 631 -8.32 2.46 13.78
C CYS A 631 -7.76 1.08 14.14
N ARG A 632 -7.28 0.91 15.39
CA ARG A 632 -6.72 -0.35 15.93
C ARG A 632 -7.19 -0.65 17.35
N GLY A 633 -8.24 0.04 17.79
CA GLY A 633 -8.92 -0.13 19.06
C GLY A 633 -10.31 0.53 18.99
N GLN A 634 -10.98 0.62 20.14
CA GLN A 634 -12.38 1.06 20.24
C GLN A 634 -12.63 1.81 21.54
N VAL A 635 -13.61 2.72 21.54
CA VAL A 635 -14.16 3.38 22.73
C VAL A 635 -15.56 2.81 22.95
N LEU A 636 -15.83 2.34 24.15
CA LEU A 636 -17.05 1.62 24.52
C LEU A 636 -17.70 2.29 25.74
N ALA A 637 -18.94 1.91 26.07
CA ALA A 637 -19.58 2.28 27.34
C ALA A 637 -18.77 1.86 28.61
N SER A 638 -17.87 0.88 28.47
CA SER A 638 -16.92 0.49 29.53
C SER A 638 -15.73 1.46 29.67
N THR A 639 -15.32 2.16 28.60
CA THR A 639 -14.25 3.16 28.62
C THR A 639 -14.56 4.27 29.61
N LYS A 640 -13.57 4.80 30.34
CA LYS A 640 -13.77 5.86 31.34
C LYS A 640 -13.29 7.22 30.85
N MET A 641 -12.17 7.25 30.14
CA MET A 641 -11.57 8.47 29.63
C MET A 641 -10.97 8.25 28.24
N VAL A 642 -11.02 9.29 27.42
CA VAL A 642 -10.29 9.37 26.16
C VAL A 642 -9.36 10.58 26.16
N THR A 643 -8.20 10.43 25.52
CA THR A 643 -7.17 11.46 25.41
C THR A 643 -6.83 11.69 23.94
N TYR A 644 -6.69 12.94 23.53
CA TYR A 644 -6.36 13.38 22.18
C TYR A 644 -5.02 14.10 22.21
N GLU A 645 -3.98 13.53 21.61
CA GLU A 645 -2.64 14.12 21.49
C GLU A 645 -2.43 14.61 20.06
N ILE A 646 -2.36 15.92 19.87
CA ILE A 646 -2.24 16.57 18.55
C ILE A 646 -0.87 17.20 18.40
N HIS A 647 -0.16 16.85 17.33
CA HIS A 647 1.08 17.50 16.95
C HIS A 647 0.88 18.32 15.68
N LEU A 648 0.96 19.65 15.79
CA LEU A 648 0.90 20.53 14.63
C LEU A 648 2.19 20.35 13.81
N ARG A 649 2.05 20.03 12.53
CA ARG A 649 3.16 19.87 11.58
C ARG A 649 3.42 21.16 10.81
N GLU A 650 2.35 21.84 10.43
CA GLU A 650 2.39 22.86 9.41
C GLU A 650 1.30 23.89 9.72
N LEU A 651 1.68 25.16 9.65
CA LEU A 651 0.81 26.32 9.82
C LEU A 651 1.13 27.31 8.70
N GLY A 652 0.13 27.95 8.11
CA GLY A 652 0.34 28.98 7.10
C GLY A 652 -0.93 29.72 6.72
N TYR A 653 -0.81 30.58 5.72
CA TYR A 653 -1.91 31.38 5.17
C TYR A 653 -1.76 31.39 3.64
N GLN A 654 -2.67 30.80 2.85
CA GLN A 654 -2.83 31.07 1.41
C GLN A 654 -4.15 30.48 0.82
N PRO A 655 -5.08 31.32 0.33
CA PRO A 655 -5.30 32.70 0.77
C PRO A 655 -5.74 32.75 2.24
N GLU A 656 -6.33 31.66 2.73
CA GLU A 656 -6.90 31.50 4.08
C GLU A 656 -5.87 30.90 5.06
N PRO A 657 -5.99 31.16 6.38
CA PRO A 657 -5.24 30.45 7.42
C PRO A 657 -5.49 28.94 7.36
N TYR A 658 -4.44 28.11 7.40
CA TYR A 658 -4.54 26.65 7.41
C TYR A 658 -3.50 25.97 8.31
N ALA A 659 -3.90 24.85 8.90
CA ALA A 659 -3.09 24.00 9.74
C ALA A 659 -3.16 22.55 9.28
N ILE A 660 -2.03 21.84 9.33
CA ILE A 660 -1.99 20.38 9.16
C ILE A 660 -1.27 19.76 10.37
N ALA A 661 -1.86 18.72 10.93
CA ALA A 661 -1.41 18.05 12.14
C ALA A 661 -1.42 16.51 11.99
N ASP A 662 -0.65 15.84 12.83
CA ASP A 662 -0.85 14.43 13.15
C ASP A 662 -1.57 14.33 14.50
N ALA A 663 -2.48 13.37 14.67
CA ALA A 663 -3.16 13.10 15.93
C ALA A 663 -3.03 11.63 16.35
N LEU A 664 -2.94 11.39 17.66
CA LEU A 664 -3.17 10.07 18.25
C LEU A 664 -4.25 10.17 19.33
N MET A 665 -5.22 9.27 19.30
CA MET A 665 -6.26 9.17 20.32
C MET A 665 -6.08 7.90 21.14
N TYR A 666 -6.26 8.03 22.45
CA TYR A 666 -6.19 6.98 23.45
C TYR A 666 -7.57 6.74 24.08
N ALA A 667 -7.83 5.50 24.48
CA ALA A 667 -8.94 5.11 25.34
C ALA A 667 -8.37 4.42 26.59
N ASP A 668 -8.63 4.96 27.78
CA ASP A 668 -8.06 4.52 29.06
C ASP A 668 -6.53 4.30 29.01
N GLY A 669 -5.82 5.19 28.31
CA GLY A 669 -4.35 5.14 28.12
C GLY A 669 -3.84 4.15 27.05
N LYS A 670 -4.71 3.38 26.40
CA LYS A 670 -4.37 2.53 25.25
C LYS A 670 -4.56 3.33 23.95
N PRO A 671 -3.56 3.48 23.06
CA PRO A 671 -3.74 4.21 21.81
C PRO A 671 -4.66 3.43 20.86
N VAL A 672 -5.77 4.03 20.42
CA VAL A 672 -6.84 3.37 19.64
C VAL A 672 -6.92 3.84 18.19
N VAL A 673 -6.63 5.11 17.92
CA VAL A 673 -6.72 5.71 16.59
C VAL A 673 -5.50 6.60 16.29
N GLU A 674 -5.01 6.53 15.07
CA GLU A 674 -4.02 7.45 14.50
C GLU A 674 -4.63 8.20 13.31
N ILE A 675 -4.38 9.50 13.23
CA ILE A 675 -4.72 10.34 12.10
C ILE A 675 -3.43 11.01 11.62
N ARG A 676 -3.09 10.84 10.34
CA ARG A 676 -2.00 11.56 9.67
C ARG A 676 -2.60 12.54 8.69
N ASP A 677 -1.97 13.70 8.54
CA ASP A 677 -2.45 14.76 7.64
C ASP A 677 -3.89 15.21 7.98
N MET A 678 -4.21 15.36 9.28
CA MET A 678 -5.44 16.01 9.74
C MET A 678 -5.35 17.49 9.39
N SER A 679 -6.28 18.02 8.58
CA SER A 679 -6.18 19.36 8.01
C SER A 679 -7.39 20.23 8.35
N VAL A 680 -7.15 21.52 8.55
CA VAL A 680 -8.21 22.52 8.74
C VAL A 680 -7.74 23.88 8.20
N ARG A 681 -8.67 24.66 7.66
CA ARG A 681 -8.51 26.06 7.30
C ARG A 681 -9.66 26.90 7.85
N LEU A 682 -9.36 28.16 8.17
CA LEU A 682 -10.32 29.16 8.62
C LEU A 682 -10.76 30.00 7.42
N THR A 683 -11.76 29.51 6.69
CA THR A 683 -12.26 30.15 5.48
C THR A 683 -12.99 31.45 5.78
N GLY A 684 -13.02 32.39 4.82
CA GLY A 684 -13.66 33.70 4.98
C GLY A 684 -12.81 34.79 5.64
N THR A 685 -11.58 34.46 6.06
CA THR A 685 -10.59 35.42 6.56
C THR A 685 -9.21 35.14 5.96
N ASP A 686 -8.29 36.10 6.05
CA ASP A 686 -6.90 36.00 5.62
C ASP A 686 -5.93 36.47 6.72
N GLN A 687 -4.62 36.42 6.45
CA GLN A 687 -3.61 36.88 7.39
C GLN A 687 -3.79 38.36 7.78
N LEU A 688 -4.11 39.24 6.82
CA LEU A 688 -4.23 40.67 7.04
C LEU A 688 -5.46 41.00 7.89
N ALA A 689 -6.56 40.27 7.72
CA ALA A 689 -7.76 40.40 8.54
C ALA A 689 -7.53 39.95 9.99
N LEU A 690 -6.78 38.86 10.21
CA LEU A 690 -6.35 38.44 11.55
C LEU A 690 -5.41 39.47 12.19
N GLU A 691 -4.36 39.91 11.48
CA GLU A 691 -3.45 40.96 11.95
C GLU A 691 -4.17 42.28 12.26
N THR A 692 -5.15 42.67 11.44
CA THR A 692 -5.99 43.86 11.67
C THR A 692 -6.85 43.71 12.92
N THR A 693 -7.39 42.52 13.18
CA THR A 693 -8.18 42.22 14.38
C THR A 693 -7.33 42.41 15.65
N TRP A 694 -6.10 41.91 15.67
CA TRP A 694 -5.17 42.08 16.79
C TRP A 694 -4.57 43.48 16.91
N ALA A 695 -4.33 44.16 15.79
CA ALA A 695 -3.90 45.57 15.76
C ALA A 695 -5.01 46.53 16.26
N GLY A 696 -6.28 46.16 16.10
CA GLY A 696 -7.45 46.89 16.58
C GLY A 696 -7.74 46.76 18.08
N ARG A 697 -6.94 45.99 18.84
CA ARG A 697 -7.12 45.75 20.27
C ARG A 697 -6.98 47.05 21.09
N ASP A 698 -8.04 47.45 21.81
CA ASP A 698 -7.99 48.62 22.70
C ASP A 698 -7.14 48.32 23.96
N ARG A 699 -5.99 48.99 24.07
CA ARG A 699 -5.00 48.80 25.15
C ARG A 699 -5.28 49.65 26.40
N SER A 700 -6.44 50.29 26.52
CA SER A 700 -6.77 51.15 27.67
C SER A 700 -6.97 50.42 29.01
N ALA A 701 -6.87 49.08 29.03
CA ALA A 701 -7.05 48.24 30.22
C ALA A 701 -5.76 47.89 31.01
N ASP A 702 -4.56 47.98 30.40
CA ASP A 702 -3.28 47.43 30.94
C ASP A 702 -2.74 48.10 32.24
N SER A 703 -3.48 49.03 32.87
CA SER A 703 -2.94 49.91 33.92
C SER A 703 -3.09 49.37 35.37
N THR A 704 -2.37 48.29 35.71
CA THR A 704 -2.13 47.89 37.12
C THR A 704 -0.66 47.56 37.39
N ASP A 705 0.22 48.55 37.24
CA ASP A 705 1.64 48.45 37.58
C ASP A 705 1.94 49.00 38.99
N PRO A 706 2.48 48.20 39.93
CA PRO A 706 2.84 48.67 41.27
C PRO A 706 4.32 49.11 41.36
N THR A 707 4.55 50.43 41.50
CA THR A 707 5.69 51.11 42.16
C THR A 707 7.06 50.41 42.18
N ASP A 708 8.16 51.03 41.75
CA ASP A 708 8.77 52.20 42.44
C ASP A 708 9.74 52.99 41.50
N PRO A 709 10.62 53.95 41.92
CA PRO A 709 10.37 55.34 41.53
C PRO A 709 11.48 56.06 40.73
N MET A 710 11.07 57.17 40.08
CA MET A 710 11.82 58.38 39.68
C MET A 710 13.36 58.35 39.55
N ASP A 711 13.85 58.76 38.38
CA ASP A 711 14.57 60.05 38.28
C ASP A 711 14.27 60.76 36.92
N SER A 712 14.73 62.01 36.80
CA SER A 712 14.53 63.01 35.75
C SER A 712 15.79 63.11 34.82
N THR A 713 15.86 63.81 33.68
CA THR A 713 15.29 65.10 33.24
C THR A 713 15.12 65.24 31.71
N ASP A 714 14.42 66.31 31.29
CA ASP A 714 14.20 66.90 29.95
C ASP A 714 15.16 66.66 28.74
N SER A 715 14.56 66.31 27.59
CA SER A 715 14.39 67.11 26.33
C SER A 715 15.51 68.03 25.74
N PRO A 716 15.54 68.33 24.41
CA PRO A 716 15.03 67.59 23.23
C PRO A 716 15.97 67.61 21.96
N ASP A 717 15.43 67.06 20.86
CA ASP A 717 15.87 66.94 19.43
C ASP A 717 16.43 68.24 18.75
N PRO A 718 17.22 68.21 17.64
CA PRO A 718 16.65 67.95 16.29
C PRO A 718 17.54 67.23 15.22
N ALA A 719 16.89 66.65 14.20
CA ALA A 719 17.43 66.26 12.88
C ALA A 719 17.40 67.46 11.87
N PRO A 720 17.57 67.34 10.50
CA PRO A 720 17.88 66.19 9.61
C PRO A 720 18.88 66.49 8.45
N THR A 721 18.93 65.60 7.42
CA THR A 721 19.63 65.69 6.10
C THR A 721 21.16 65.45 6.06
N GLY A 722 21.78 64.88 5.01
CA GLY A 722 21.24 64.19 3.81
C GLY A 722 22.28 63.99 2.68
N VAL A 723 21.92 63.18 1.65
CA VAL A 723 22.52 63.10 0.28
C VAL A 723 23.83 62.28 0.08
N THR A 724 23.84 61.47 -1.00
CA THR A 724 24.93 60.64 -1.60
C THR A 724 25.41 61.30 -2.94
N PRO A 725 26.16 60.69 -3.92
CA PRO A 725 26.87 59.39 -4.03
C PRO A 725 28.31 59.51 -4.63
N SER A 726 28.99 58.39 -4.97
CA SER A 726 29.66 58.13 -6.29
C SER A 726 30.68 56.94 -6.27
N ALA A 727 30.97 56.40 -7.47
CA ALA A 727 31.73 55.20 -7.89
C ALA A 727 33.27 55.21 -7.59
N SER A 728 34.14 54.26 -8.00
CA SER A 728 34.12 53.27 -9.12
C SER A 728 35.20 52.15 -9.06
N THR A 729 34.95 51.00 -9.72
CA THR A 729 35.83 50.09 -10.55
C THR A 729 37.38 50.06 -10.39
N ALA A 730 38.13 48.97 -10.66
CA ALA A 730 37.90 47.52 -10.93
C ALA A 730 39.27 46.79 -11.18
N SER A 731 39.26 45.50 -11.60
CA SER A 731 40.31 44.71 -12.30
C SER A 731 41.20 43.70 -11.53
N GLU A 732 41.79 42.76 -12.29
CA GLU A 732 42.38 41.43 -11.97
C GLU A 732 43.57 41.16 -12.98
N PRO A 733 44.32 40.02 -13.09
CA PRO A 733 44.47 38.80 -12.23
C PRO A 733 45.93 38.20 -12.12
N LYS A 734 46.04 36.97 -11.54
CA LYS A 734 47.15 35.95 -11.66
C LYS A 734 48.48 36.22 -10.89
N VAL A 735 49.27 35.25 -10.37
CA VAL A 735 49.16 33.76 -10.21
C VAL A 735 50.15 33.23 -9.12
N ALA A 736 49.76 32.20 -8.33
CA ALA A 736 50.59 31.31 -7.45
C ALA A 736 51.48 31.96 -6.34
N THR A 737 51.75 31.43 -5.13
CA THR A 737 51.47 30.18 -4.35
C THR A 737 51.84 30.46 -2.85
N SER A 738 51.62 29.67 -1.79
CA SER A 738 51.00 28.34 -1.52
C SER A 738 50.58 28.24 -0.01
N HIS A 739 50.22 27.02 0.46
CA HIS A 739 50.14 26.54 1.87
C HIS A 739 49.30 27.31 2.94
N ARG A 740 48.05 26.83 3.16
CA ARG A 740 47.55 26.09 4.37
C ARG A 740 48.10 26.48 5.77
N ILE A 741 47.32 26.60 6.86
CA ILE A 741 45.86 26.52 7.20
C ILE A 741 45.61 27.56 8.36
N GLU A 742 44.46 27.78 9.02
CA GLU A 742 43.36 26.90 9.44
C GLU A 742 42.03 27.66 9.66
N THR A 743 40.89 27.03 9.34
CA THR A 743 39.51 27.50 9.58
C THR A 743 38.77 26.57 10.54
N ARG A 744 37.70 27.05 11.20
CA ARG A 744 36.79 26.21 12.00
C ARG A 744 35.32 26.61 11.86
N GLU A 745 34.75 26.27 10.70
CA GLU A 745 33.39 25.72 10.68
C GLU A 745 33.46 24.20 10.98
N ARG A 746 32.36 23.59 11.43
CA ARG A 746 32.30 22.15 11.73
C ARG A 746 31.37 21.36 10.81
N THR A 747 31.53 21.59 9.51
CA THR A 747 30.87 20.83 8.44
C THR A 747 31.43 19.41 8.39
N TYR A 748 30.69 18.45 8.96
CA TYR A 748 31.05 17.03 8.90
C TYR A 748 30.60 16.40 7.57
N GLN A 749 31.45 16.49 6.55
CA GLN A 749 31.45 15.51 5.47
C GLN A 749 32.78 15.43 4.73
N ARG A 750 33.25 14.21 4.47
CA ARG A 750 34.13 13.94 3.34
C ARG A 750 33.23 13.76 2.12
N PRO A 751 33.53 14.36 0.96
CA PRO A 751 32.93 13.89 -0.29
C PRO A 751 33.38 12.44 -0.53
N TYR A 752 32.46 11.59 -0.99
CA TYR A 752 32.78 10.22 -1.34
C TYR A 752 33.26 10.20 -2.79
N ASP A 753 34.57 10.06 -2.98
CA ASP A 753 35.21 10.05 -4.29
C ASP A 753 35.07 8.69 -5.01
N SER A 754 35.54 8.62 -6.26
CA SER A 754 35.53 7.37 -7.04
C SER A 754 36.23 6.20 -6.34
N LYS A 755 37.26 6.47 -5.52
CA LYS A 755 37.90 5.44 -4.68
C LYS A 755 36.95 4.93 -3.59
N SER A 756 36.18 5.82 -2.96
CA SER A 756 35.15 5.48 -1.97
C SER A 756 34.02 4.66 -2.61
N ILE A 757 33.61 4.97 -3.85
CA ILE A 757 32.61 4.17 -4.57
C ILE A 757 33.18 2.79 -4.96
N LEU A 758 34.41 2.72 -5.51
CA LEU A 758 35.09 1.47 -5.85
C LEU A 758 35.38 0.59 -4.62
N ALA A 759 35.66 1.20 -3.46
CA ALA A 759 35.79 0.50 -2.19
C ALA A 759 34.46 -0.15 -1.75
N PHE A 760 33.32 0.49 -2.03
CA PHE A 760 32.02 -0.16 -1.79
C PHE A 760 31.66 -1.19 -2.86
N SER A 761 31.89 -0.94 -4.15
CA SER A 761 31.52 -1.87 -5.24
C SER A 761 32.40 -3.11 -5.31
N SER A 762 33.71 -2.99 -5.10
CA SER A 762 34.70 -4.08 -5.28
C SER A 762 35.63 -4.32 -4.09
N GLY A 763 35.79 -3.35 -3.18
CA GLY A 763 36.80 -3.36 -2.12
C GLY A 763 36.25 -3.60 -0.71
N LYS A 764 36.92 -3.00 0.28
CA LYS A 764 36.49 -3.00 1.68
C LYS A 764 35.45 -1.90 1.91
N PRO A 765 34.19 -2.23 2.28
CA PRO A 765 33.18 -1.21 2.49
C PRO A 765 33.45 -0.35 3.74
N SER A 766 34.35 -0.75 4.65
CA SER A 766 34.85 0.14 5.72
C SER A 766 35.77 1.26 5.22
N GLU A 767 36.44 1.09 4.06
CA GLU A 767 37.21 2.16 3.42
C GLU A 767 36.28 3.21 2.78
N ALA A 768 35.06 2.81 2.41
CA ALA A 768 34.02 3.70 1.93
C ALA A 768 33.29 4.43 3.08
N TYR A 769 32.64 3.69 3.99
CA TYR A 769 31.75 4.27 5.01
C TYR A 769 32.40 4.44 6.40
N GLY A 770 33.50 3.75 6.69
CA GLY A 770 34.19 3.78 7.98
C GLY A 770 33.98 2.54 8.85
N ALA A 771 34.51 2.61 10.07
CA ALA A 771 34.70 1.45 10.95
C ALA A 771 33.48 0.54 11.19
N PRO A 772 32.21 1.01 11.30
CA PRO A 772 31.07 0.11 11.49
C PRO A 772 30.87 -0.92 10.37
N TYR A 773 31.37 -0.64 9.16
CA TYR A 773 31.27 -1.54 8.01
C TYR A 773 32.40 -2.58 7.93
N SER A 774 33.37 -2.56 8.86
CA SER A 774 34.46 -3.55 8.92
C SER A 774 33.97 -5.00 9.10
N ILE A 775 32.76 -5.20 9.65
CA ILE A 775 32.11 -6.51 9.71
C ILE A 775 31.79 -7.12 8.33
N PHE A 776 31.92 -6.34 7.24
CA PHE A 776 31.71 -6.78 5.86
C PHE A 776 32.99 -6.79 5.01
N ASP A 777 34.14 -6.39 5.58
CA ASP A 777 35.43 -6.40 4.87
C ASP A 777 35.94 -7.84 4.68
N GLU A 778 35.87 -8.65 5.74
CA GLU A 778 36.47 -9.98 5.88
C GLU A 778 35.57 -10.90 6.72
N GLY A 779 35.71 -12.22 6.59
CA GLY A 779 34.90 -13.22 7.34
C GLY A 779 33.69 -13.76 6.56
N GLU A 780 32.61 -14.12 7.26
CA GLU A 780 31.40 -14.77 6.69
C GLU A 780 30.26 -13.79 6.35
N ARG A 781 30.22 -12.62 7.01
CA ARG A 781 29.20 -11.59 6.75
C ARG A 781 29.40 -10.96 5.37
N ARG A 782 28.29 -10.74 4.67
CA ARG A 782 28.23 -10.13 3.33
C ARG A 782 27.17 -9.02 3.33
N ILE A 783 27.35 -8.10 2.40
CA ILE A 783 26.44 -7.00 2.13
C ILE A 783 26.16 -6.95 0.63
N ALA A 784 24.95 -6.55 0.24
CA ALA A 784 24.69 -6.13 -1.13
C ALA A 784 25.62 -4.97 -1.51
N ARG A 785 26.26 -5.10 -2.67
CA ARG A 785 27.28 -4.18 -3.18
C ARG A 785 26.64 -3.12 -4.08
N LEU A 786 27.42 -2.12 -4.48
CA LEU A 786 27.11 -1.43 -5.74
C LEU A 786 27.65 -2.23 -6.93
N PRO A 787 27.08 -2.05 -8.13
CA PRO A 787 27.71 -2.47 -9.37
C PRO A 787 29.14 -1.94 -9.52
N ARG A 788 30.01 -2.80 -10.04
CA ARG A 788 31.41 -2.51 -10.35
C ARG A 788 31.59 -2.33 -11.87
N PRO A 789 32.68 -1.68 -12.33
CA PRO A 789 32.95 -1.56 -13.76
C PRO A 789 32.94 -2.94 -14.44
N PRO A 790 32.33 -3.08 -15.64
CA PRO A 790 31.84 -2.02 -16.52
C PRO A 790 30.40 -1.56 -16.30
N TYR A 791 29.72 -1.96 -15.21
CA TYR A 791 28.32 -1.60 -14.89
C TYR A 791 28.16 -0.57 -13.75
N GLN A 792 29.26 0.05 -13.30
CA GLN A 792 29.21 1.12 -12.31
C GLN A 792 28.81 2.44 -13.00
N PHE A 793 27.68 3.01 -12.58
CA PHE A 793 27.12 4.26 -13.10
C PHE A 793 26.96 5.30 -11.99
N LEU A 794 27.98 5.33 -11.12
CA LEU A 794 28.14 6.25 -10.00
C LEU A 794 29.64 6.50 -9.79
N ASP A 795 30.08 7.75 -9.87
CA ASP A 795 31.49 8.13 -9.74
C ASP A 795 31.81 8.82 -8.42
N ARG A 796 30.85 9.55 -7.84
CA ARG A 796 31.02 10.29 -6.59
C ARG A 796 29.69 10.62 -5.92
N VAL A 797 29.72 10.84 -4.61
CA VAL A 797 28.63 11.49 -3.86
C VAL A 797 29.19 12.76 -3.21
N SER A 798 28.69 13.91 -3.66
CA SER A 798 29.19 15.23 -3.25
C SER A 798 28.57 15.73 -1.95
N ALA A 799 27.35 15.26 -1.63
CA ALA A 799 26.63 15.59 -0.41
C ALA A 799 25.72 14.44 0.02
N ALA A 800 25.59 14.25 1.34
CA ALA A 800 24.61 13.39 1.97
C ALA A 800 23.93 14.14 3.13
N HIS A 801 22.69 13.79 3.43
CA HIS A 801 21.91 14.37 4.53
C HIS A 801 21.19 13.25 5.29
N GLY A 802 20.99 13.46 6.59
CA GLY A 802 20.64 12.40 7.53
C GLY A 802 21.85 11.96 8.36
N GLU A 803 21.61 11.08 9.32
CA GLU A 803 22.64 10.58 10.22
C GLU A 803 23.20 9.24 9.68
N PRO A 804 24.52 9.11 9.48
CA PRO A 804 25.11 7.85 9.03
C PRO A 804 24.71 6.68 9.94
N PHE A 805 24.44 5.54 9.34
CA PHE A 805 24.05 4.29 10.02
C PHE A 805 22.68 4.31 10.74
N VAL A 806 21.89 5.38 10.58
CA VAL A 806 20.55 5.50 11.17
C VAL A 806 19.48 5.40 10.08
N MET A 807 18.91 4.21 9.96
CA MET A 807 17.89 3.84 8.97
C MET A 807 16.55 4.55 9.24
N LYS A 808 16.43 5.82 8.83
CA LYS A 808 15.28 6.71 9.02
C LYS A 808 14.93 7.40 7.69
N ALA A 809 13.64 7.50 7.38
CA ALA A 809 13.14 8.37 6.32
C ALA A 809 13.57 9.84 6.52
N GLY A 810 13.79 10.55 5.42
CA GLY A 810 14.31 11.92 5.37
C GLY A 810 15.80 12.02 5.02
N ALA A 811 16.53 10.91 4.97
CA ALA A 811 17.91 10.90 4.46
C ALA A 811 17.95 11.19 2.95
N LYS A 812 19.03 11.84 2.47
CA LYS A 812 19.20 12.22 1.05
C LYS A 812 20.66 12.08 0.61
N ALA A 813 20.90 11.96 -0.69
CA ALA A 813 22.23 12.05 -1.29
C ALA A 813 22.20 12.79 -2.64
N THR A 814 23.30 13.47 -2.96
CA THR A 814 23.58 14.07 -4.27
C THR A 814 24.76 13.34 -4.90
N ALA A 815 24.44 12.45 -5.83
CA ALA A 815 25.36 11.60 -6.57
C ALA A 815 25.69 12.19 -7.94
N HIS A 816 26.81 11.78 -8.53
CA HIS A 816 27.20 12.18 -9.88
C HIS A 816 27.74 10.99 -10.70
N PHE A 817 27.49 11.03 -12.00
CA PHE A 817 28.07 10.14 -13.01
C PHE A 817 28.59 10.96 -14.19
N ASP A 818 29.82 10.70 -14.63
CA ASP A 818 30.46 11.44 -15.73
C ASP A 818 30.27 10.70 -17.05
N VAL A 819 29.47 11.26 -17.97
CA VAL A 819 29.15 10.67 -19.27
C VAL A 819 30.23 11.05 -20.28
N ARG A 820 30.67 10.07 -21.08
CA ARG A 820 31.67 10.29 -22.15
C ARG A 820 31.25 9.57 -23.43
N PRO A 821 31.53 10.12 -24.63
CA PRO A 821 31.14 9.50 -25.90
C PRO A 821 31.78 8.12 -26.17
N ASP A 822 32.91 7.82 -25.54
CA ASP A 822 33.61 6.53 -25.64
C ASP A 822 33.06 5.46 -24.69
N HIS A 823 31.95 5.72 -23.99
CA HIS A 823 31.33 4.73 -23.12
C HIS A 823 30.74 3.57 -23.91
N TRP A 824 31.19 2.37 -23.56
CA TRP A 824 30.94 1.11 -24.27
C TRP A 824 29.48 0.79 -24.57
N TYR A 825 28.53 1.35 -23.82
CA TYR A 825 27.09 1.11 -24.00
C TYR A 825 26.50 1.89 -25.18
N PHE A 826 27.11 3.00 -25.62
CA PHE A 826 26.72 3.68 -26.87
C PHE A 826 27.11 2.83 -28.08
N GLU A 827 28.35 2.32 -28.10
CA GLU A 827 28.84 1.39 -29.13
C GLU A 827 28.04 0.06 -29.12
N GLY A 828 27.81 -0.51 -27.93
CA GLY A 828 27.06 -1.76 -27.76
C GLY A 828 25.58 -1.66 -28.13
N ASN A 829 24.91 -0.54 -27.82
CA ASN A 829 23.53 -0.29 -28.24
C ASN A 829 23.42 0.15 -29.72
N ARG A 830 24.54 0.56 -30.33
CA ARG A 830 24.66 1.12 -31.69
C ARG A 830 23.73 2.32 -31.94
N GLN A 831 23.65 3.22 -30.98
CA GLN A 831 22.80 4.42 -31.00
C GLN A 831 23.52 5.58 -30.32
N GLN A 832 23.19 6.83 -30.68
CA GLN A 832 23.69 8.02 -29.97
C GLN A 832 23.00 8.24 -28.63
N GLU A 833 21.83 7.65 -28.37
CA GLU A 833 21.13 7.76 -27.08
C GLU A 833 21.78 6.90 -25.99
N MET A 834 21.76 7.39 -24.74
CA MET A 834 22.02 6.54 -23.58
C MET A 834 20.92 5.47 -23.49
N PRO A 835 21.25 4.17 -23.41
CA PRO A 835 20.24 3.13 -23.30
C PRO A 835 19.38 3.29 -22.05
N PHE A 836 18.10 2.95 -22.12
CA PHE A 836 17.16 3.09 -21.01
C PHE A 836 17.64 2.34 -19.76
N GLY A 837 18.15 1.12 -19.92
CA GLY A 837 18.71 0.32 -18.84
C GLY A 837 19.98 0.94 -18.20
N VAL A 838 20.68 1.85 -18.89
CA VAL A 838 21.83 2.59 -18.32
C VAL A 838 21.35 3.85 -17.61
N LEU A 839 20.43 4.62 -18.22
CA LEU A 839 19.84 5.81 -17.59
C LEU A 839 19.13 5.46 -16.28
N LEU A 840 18.40 4.34 -16.25
CA LEU A 840 17.76 3.84 -15.05
C LEU A 840 18.78 3.48 -13.95
N GLU A 841 19.95 2.91 -14.27
CA GLU A 841 20.98 2.65 -13.26
C GLU A 841 21.61 3.92 -12.67
N VAL A 842 21.79 4.98 -13.48
CA VAL A 842 22.23 6.31 -12.98
C VAL A 842 21.24 6.86 -11.93
N ALA A 843 19.96 6.48 -12.01
CA ALA A 843 18.95 6.76 -11.00
C ALA A 843 18.97 5.78 -9.80
N LEU A 844 19.14 4.48 -10.06
CA LEU A 844 18.99 3.41 -9.06
C LEU A 844 20.24 3.16 -8.20
N GLN A 845 21.46 3.28 -8.72
CA GLN A 845 22.68 3.03 -7.94
C GLN A 845 22.86 4.01 -6.77
N PRO A 846 22.55 5.32 -6.88
CA PRO A 846 22.48 6.23 -5.75
C PRO A 846 21.50 5.81 -4.65
N CYS A 847 20.41 5.11 -4.97
CA CYS A 847 19.49 4.55 -3.96
C CYS A 847 20.19 3.46 -3.13
N GLY A 848 20.92 2.54 -3.78
CA GLY A 848 21.72 1.52 -3.10
C GLY A 848 22.88 2.09 -2.27
N TRP A 849 23.50 3.17 -2.75
CA TRP A 849 24.49 3.92 -1.97
C TRP A 849 23.85 4.53 -0.71
N LEU A 850 22.71 5.21 -0.84
CA LEU A 850 22.02 5.82 0.29
C LEU A 850 21.52 4.77 1.30
N ALA A 851 21.07 3.61 0.82
CA ALA A 851 20.67 2.48 1.66
C ALA A 851 21.83 1.96 2.54
N ALA A 852 23.06 1.96 2.02
CA ALA A 852 24.25 1.64 2.80
C ALA A 852 24.69 2.81 3.71
N TYR A 853 24.60 4.06 3.26
CA TYR A 853 24.88 5.24 4.09
C TYR A 853 24.03 5.26 5.37
N VAL A 854 22.73 4.93 5.28
CA VAL A 854 21.83 4.84 6.45
C VAL A 854 21.94 3.52 7.24
N GLY A 855 22.92 2.66 6.93
CA GLY A 855 23.23 1.47 7.74
C GLY A 855 22.28 0.29 7.58
N SER A 856 21.49 0.21 6.50
CA SER A 856 20.39 -0.77 6.40
C SER A 856 20.82 -2.22 6.64
N ALA A 857 22.00 -2.62 6.14
CA ALA A 857 22.56 -3.96 6.35
C ALA A 857 23.14 -4.20 7.76
N LEU A 858 23.43 -3.14 8.54
CA LEU A 858 23.84 -3.25 9.94
C LEU A 858 22.66 -3.61 10.86
N THR A 859 21.41 -3.40 10.42
CA THR A 859 20.21 -3.69 11.22
C THR A 859 19.84 -5.17 11.30
N SER A 860 20.65 -6.05 10.70
CA SER A 860 20.45 -7.51 10.65
C SER A 860 21.71 -8.26 11.07
N GLU A 861 21.54 -9.38 11.75
CA GLU A 861 22.62 -10.33 12.04
C GLU A 861 22.93 -11.24 10.84
N HIS A 862 22.02 -11.35 9.86
CA HIS A 862 22.14 -12.18 8.68
C HIS A 862 22.54 -11.38 7.42
N ASN A 863 23.06 -12.10 6.42
CA ASN A 863 23.35 -11.53 5.10
C ASN A 863 22.04 -11.17 4.38
N LEU A 864 21.93 -9.92 3.93
CA LEU A 864 20.77 -9.41 3.20
C LEU A 864 21.11 -9.13 1.74
N ARG A 865 20.23 -9.60 0.83
CA ARG A 865 20.26 -9.32 -0.60
C ARG A 865 19.40 -8.08 -0.88
N PHE A 866 19.88 -7.15 -1.70
CA PHE A 866 19.16 -5.92 -2.08
C PHE A 866 18.56 -6.10 -3.47
N ARG A 867 17.27 -5.83 -3.64
CA ARG A 867 16.57 -5.93 -4.92
C ARG A 867 15.63 -4.73 -5.09
N ASN A 868 15.62 -4.15 -6.29
CA ASN A 868 14.55 -3.23 -6.67
C ASN A 868 13.24 -4.01 -6.78
N LEU A 869 12.10 -3.38 -6.50
CA LEU A 869 10.77 -4.01 -6.54
C LEU A 869 9.81 -3.33 -7.52
N GLY A 870 10.18 -2.17 -8.04
CA GLY A 870 9.39 -1.41 -9.00
C GLY A 870 9.63 0.10 -8.92
N GLY A 871 8.95 0.83 -9.79
CA GLY A 871 8.98 2.29 -9.82
C GLY A 871 8.07 2.88 -10.90
N ASP A 872 8.01 4.19 -10.89
CA ASP A 872 7.16 5.03 -11.74
C ASP A 872 7.92 6.34 -12.02
N ALA A 873 8.21 6.62 -13.29
CA ALA A 873 9.09 7.71 -13.69
C ALA A 873 8.72 8.34 -15.04
N VAL A 874 9.24 9.54 -15.29
CA VAL A 874 9.17 10.28 -16.55
C VAL A 874 10.59 10.55 -17.04
N GLN A 875 10.82 10.39 -18.34
CA GLN A 875 12.02 10.91 -19.01
C GLN A 875 11.68 12.27 -19.62
N LEU A 876 12.42 13.29 -19.21
CA LEU A 876 12.18 14.70 -19.53
C LEU A 876 13.01 15.17 -20.73
N ALA A 877 14.16 14.55 -21.00
CA ALA A 877 15.02 14.89 -22.12
C ALA A 877 15.87 13.69 -22.60
N ARG A 878 16.12 13.63 -23.92
CA ARG A 878 16.99 12.62 -24.56
C ARG A 878 18.46 12.91 -24.26
N LEU A 879 19.12 12.04 -23.49
CA LEU A 879 20.57 12.12 -23.24
C LEU A 879 21.35 11.37 -24.33
N THR A 880 22.39 12.01 -24.85
CA THR A 880 23.17 11.51 -26.01
C THR A 880 24.66 11.34 -25.70
N ALA A 881 25.40 10.72 -26.64
CA ALA A 881 26.84 10.49 -26.61
C ALA A 881 27.68 11.79 -26.67
N SER A 882 27.63 12.55 -25.58
CA SER A 882 28.40 13.78 -25.33
C SER A 882 29.23 13.65 -24.06
N GLU A 883 30.23 14.51 -23.89
CA GLU A 883 30.74 14.79 -22.54
C GLU A 883 29.64 15.53 -21.75
N ASP A 884 29.28 15.01 -20.59
CA ASP A 884 28.19 15.53 -19.74
C ASP A 884 28.40 15.06 -18.28
N VAL A 885 27.75 15.71 -17.33
CA VAL A 885 27.75 15.28 -15.91
C VAL A 885 26.31 15.17 -15.45
N ILE A 886 25.92 13.98 -15.00
CA ILE A 886 24.58 13.71 -14.49
C ILE A 886 24.59 13.76 -12.97
N THR A 887 23.90 14.75 -12.40
CA THR A 887 23.64 14.86 -10.96
C THR A 887 22.35 14.13 -10.62
N THR A 888 22.44 13.02 -9.87
CA THR A 888 21.28 12.32 -9.32
C THR A 888 21.03 12.76 -7.88
N ARG A 889 19.89 13.40 -7.62
CA ARG A 889 19.39 13.66 -6.25
C ARG A 889 18.44 12.55 -5.85
N VAL A 890 18.76 11.85 -4.76
CA VAL A 890 17.95 10.77 -4.19
C VAL A 890 17.55 11.11 -2.76
N GLY A 891 16.31 10.79 -2.39
CA GLY A 891 15.77 10.96 -1.04
C GLY A 891 15.02 9.73 -0.56
N LEU A 892 15.39 9.20 0.61
CA LEU A 892 14.74 8.07 1.27
C LEU A 892 13.42 8.55 1.91
N THR A 893 12.29 8.35 1.23
CA THR A 893 10.97 8.89 1.61
C THR A 893 10.27 8.05 2.67
N SER A 894 10.48 6.73 2.67
CA SER A 894 9.91 5.82 3.65
C SER A 894 10.82 4.63 3.93
N VAL A 895 10.72 4.08 5.15
CA VAL A 895 11.32 2.82 5.57
C VAL A 895 10.29 2.04 6.37
N SER A 896 10.09 0.76 6.03
CA SER A 896 9.39 -0.21 6.88
C SER A 896 10.26 -1.44 7.10
N ALA A 897 10.19 -2.04 8.29
CA ALA A 897 10.92 -3.26 8.63
C ALA A 897 10.00 -4.21 9.40
N SER A 898 9.88 -5.45 8.94
CA SER A 898 9.03 -6.47 9.55
C SER A 898 9.48 -7.87 9.15
N GLY A 899 9.43 -8.84 10.06
CA GLY A 899 9.75 -10.24 9.77
C GLY A 899 11.17 -10.52 9.26
N GLY A 900 12.12 -9.60 9.45
CA GLY A 900 13.48 -9.68 8.87
C GLY A 900 13.62 -9.11 7.45
N MET A 901 12.52 -8.65 6.85
CA MET A 901 12.50 -7.90 5.59
C MET A 901 12.51 -6.40 5.87
N ILE A 902 13.16 -5.62 5.02
CA ILE A 902 13.16 -4.15 5.07
C ILE A 902 12.75 -3.62 3.70
N ILE A 903 11.74 -2.75 3.62
CA ILE A 903 11.36 -2.05 2.39
C ILE A 903 11.74 -0.57 2.52
N GLN A 904 12.33 0.00 1.46
CA GLN A 904 12.78 1.38 1.41
C GLN A 904 12.26 2.05 0.14
N HIS A 905 11.59 3.19 0.29
CA HIS A 905 11.05 3.99 -0.81
C HIS A 905 11.90 5.23 -1.06
N TYR A 906 12.05 5.60 -2.32
CA TYR A 906 12.89 6.71 -2.75
C TYR A 906 12.18 7.63 -3.73
N SER A 907 12.40 8.93 -3.60
CA SER A 907 12.26 9.92 -4.65
C SER A 907 13.60 10.09 -5.36
N MET A 908 13.60 10.18 -6.70
CA MET A 908 14.81 10.35 -7.52
C MET A 908 14.59 11.39 -8.62
N ALA A 909 15.57 12.27 -8.83
CA ALA A 909 15.58 13.28 -9.89
C ALA A 909 17.00 13.44 -10.45
N LEU A 910 17.14 13.44 -11.77
CA LEU A 910 18.40 13.51 -12.51
C LEU A 910 18.47 14.80 -13.31
N GLU A 911 19.61 15.48 -13.24
CA GLU A 911 19.92 16.69 -14.02
C GLU A 911 21.24 16.52 -14.76
N SER A 912 21.27 16.87 -16.04
CA SER A 912 22.50 17.05 -16.84
C SER A 912 22.96 18.50 -16.73
N GLU A 913 24.27 18.74 -16.63
CA GLU A 913 24.85 20.09 -16.70
C GLU A 913 24.57 20.79 -18.05
N ARG A 914 24.34 20.02 -19.12
CA ARG A 914 24.08 20.50 -20.49
C ARG A 914 22.60 20.68 -20.83
N LEU A 915 21.72 19.85 -20.27
CA LEU A 915 20.30 19.76 -20.65
C LEU A 915 19.31 20.18 -19.56
N GLY A 916 19.76 20.28 -18.30
CA GLY A 916 18.85 20.43 -17.16
C GLY A 916 18.20 19.10 -16.77
N ALA A 917 16.93 19.13 -16.36
CA ALA A 917 16.23 17.93 -15.87
C ALA A 917 16.10 16.85 -16.96
N LEU A 918 16.54 15.63 -16.64
CA LEU A 918 16.56 14.48 -17.56
C LEU A 918 15.50 13.42 -17.24
N TYR A 919 15.31 13.11 -15.96
CA TYR A 919 14.54 11.94 -15.53
C TYR A 919 14.11 12.12 -14.08
N GLU A 920 12.84 11.88 -13.76
CA GLU A 920 12.32 11.99 -12.40
C GLU A 920 11.32 10.89 -12.07
N GLY A 921 11.22 10.51 -10.80
CA GLY A 921 10.24 9.52 -10.39
C GLY A 921 10.38 9.03 -8.96
N THR A 922 9.73 7.89 -8.71
CA THR A 922 9.84 7.17 -7.45
C THR A 922 10.17 5.70 -7.69
N THR A 923 10.82 5.08 -6.72
CA THR A 923 11.18 3.66 -6.77
C THR A 923 11.26 3.08 -5.36
N TYR A 924 11.22 1.76 -5.23
CA TYR A 924 11.33 1.09 -3.94
C TYR A 924 12.13 -0.20 -4.04
N PHE A 925 12.87 -0.49 -2.97
CA PHE A 925 13.77 -1.62 -2.86
C PHE A 925 13.43 -2.44 -1.60
N GLY A 926 13.65 -3.75 -1.69
CA GLY A 926 13.58 -4.65 -0.55
C GLY A 926 14.95 -5.24 -0.20
N PHE A 927 15.19 -5.39 1.10
CA PHE A 927 16.22 -6.26 1.65
C PHE A 927 15.60 -7.59 2.05
N PHE A 928 16.16 -8.67 1.53
CA PHE A 928 15.65 -10.03 1.68
C PHE A 928 16.72 -10.97 2.23
N SER A 929 16.30 -11.99 2.99
CA SER A 929 17.15 -13.16 3.20
C SER A 929 17.24 -13.99 1.91
N GLU A 930 18.27 -14.82 1.82
CA GLU A 930 18.47 -15.72 0.67
C GLU A 930 17.29 -16.66 0.44
N GLN A 931 16.73 -17.22 1.52
CA GLN A 931 15.51 -18.03 1.50
C GLN A 931 14.31 -17.25 0.95
N ALA A 932 14.11 -16.00 1.39
CA ALA A 932 12.99 -15.17 0.93
C ALA A 932 13.10 -14.74 -0.54
N LEU A 933 14.27 -14.85 -1.17
CA LEU A 933 14.42 -14.74 -2.63
C LEU A 933 14.23 -16.09 -3.35
N ALA A 934 14.64 -17.21 -2.75
CA ALA A 934 14.43 -18.53 -3.31
C ALA A 934 12.93 -18.89 -3.40
N ASP A 935 12.14 -18.49 -2.39
CA ASP A 935 10.69 -18.71 -2.32
C ASP A 935 9.87 -17.73 -3.19
N GLN A 936 10.51 -16.89 -4.04
CA GLN A 936 9.79 -15.95 -4.91
C GLN A 936 9.03 -16.66 -6.03
N VAL A 937 7.71 -16.50 -5.98
CA VAL A 937 6.73 -17.18 -6.84
C VAL A 937 6.49 -16.52 -8.20
N GLY A 938 7.07 -15.34 -8.45
CA GLY A 938 6.77 -14.54 -9.64
C GLY A 938 5.52 -13.67 -9.48
N ILE A 939 5.14 -13.01 -10.58
CA ILE A 939 3.87 -12.27 -10.71
C ILE A 939 2.76 -13.30 -10.95
N ARG A 940 1.87 -13.54 -9.99
CA ARG A 940 1.00 -14.73 -10.02
C ARG A 940 -0.12 -14.62 -11.04
N ASP A 941 -0.76 -13.46 -11.12
CA ASP A 941 -1.98 -13.29 -11.90
C ASP A 941 -1.69 -12.81 -13.35
N SER A 942 -0.58 -13.28 -13.91
CA SER A 942 -0.03 -13.04 -15.26
C SER A 942 -1.04 -13.12 -16.43
N VAL A 943 -1.76 -12.04 -16.79
CA VAL A 943 -2.60 -12.02 -18.02
C VAL A 943 -1.72 -11.65 -19.22
N ILE A 944 -0.88 -12.60 -19.62
CA ILE A 944 -0.18 -12.58 -20.91
C ILE A 944 -1.19 -12.99 -21.98
N HIS A 945 -1.26 -12.22 -23.08
CA HIS A 945 -2.04 -12.61 -24.26
C HIS A 945 -1.41 -13.84 -24.91
N GLU A 946 -2.22 -14.89 -25.09
CA GLU A 946 -1.83 -16.12 -25.78
C GLU A 946 -2.18 -15.98 -27.27
N PRO A 947 -1.20 -15.86 -28.19
CA PRO A 947 -1.49 -15.62 -29.60
C PRO A 947 -2.33 -16.74 -30.19
N THR A 948 -3.44 -16.37 -30.83
CA THR A 948 -4.34 -17.31 -31.49
C THR A 948 -3.64 -18.05 -32.63
N GLU A 949 -4.18 -19.20 -33.05
CA GLU A 949 -3.65 -19.92 -34.21
C GLU A 949 -3.68 -19.07 -35.50
N ALA A 950 -4.58 -18.09 -35.60
CA ALA A 950 -4.63 -17.13 -36.70
C ALA A 950 -3.56 -16.01 -36.59
N GLU A 951 -3.09 -15.69 -35.38
CA GLU A 951 -1.92 -14.82 -35.17
C GLU A 951 -0.62 -15.58 -35.45
N LYS A 952 -0.48 -16.81 -34.93
CA LYS A 952 0.69 -17.68 -35.19
C LYS A 952 0.89 -17.99 -36.67
N GLN A 953 -0.19 -18.11 -37.46
CA GLN A 953 -0.12 -18.38 -38.91
C GLN A 953 0.25 -17.16 -39.77
N ARG A 954 -0.01 -15.92 -39.29
CA ARG A 954 0.32 -14.68 -40.03
C ARG A 954 1.57 -13.98 -39.51
N GLY A 955 1.89 -14.18 -38.24
CA GLY A 955 3.13 -13.76 -37.62
C GLY A 955 4.33 -14.56 -38.12
N ARG A 956 5.53 -14.13 -37.70
CA ARG A 956 6.78 -14.72 -38.14
C ARG A 956 7.81 -14.81 -37.02
N SER A 957 8.62 -15.86 -37.07
CA SER A 957 9.81 -16.02 -36.22
C SER A 957 11.07 -15.64 -36.99
N LEU A 958 12.05 -15.04 -36.31
CA LEU A 958 13.36 -14.71 -36.87
C LEU A 958 14.40 -14.51 -35.75
N GLU A 959 15.67 -14.79 -36.04
CA GLU A 959 16.78 -14.31 -35.23
C GLU A 959 16.79 -12.77 -35.25
N MET A 960 16.98 -12.11 -34.11
CA MET A 960 17.08 -10.64 -34.08
C MET A 960 18.34 -10.22 -34.86
N PRO A 961 18.27 -9.31 -35.85
CA PRO A 961 19.41 -9.05 -36.73
C PRO A 961 20.67 -8.59 -35.97
N HIS A 962 21.85 -9.03 -36.42
CA HIS A 962 23.14 -8.68 -35.81
C HIS A 962 23.75 -7.38 -36.35
N SER A 963 23.09 -6.73 -37.32
CA SER A 963 23.42 -5.40 -37.84
C SER A 963 22.86 -4.28 -36.96
N ALA A 964 23.20 -3.02 -37.27
CA ALA A 964 22.47 -1.86 -36.74
C ALA A 964 21.01 -1.87 -37.29
N PRO A 965 20.04 -1.22 -36.62
CA PRO A 965 20.13 -0.44 -35.38
C PRO A 965 20.05 -1.29 -34.09
N PHE A 966 20.19 -2.61 -34.20
CA PHE A 966 20.10 -3.55 -33.08
C PHE A 966 21.42 -3.61 -32.29
N PRO A 967 21.38 -3.91 -30.99
CA PRO A 967 22.57 -3.99 -30.16
C PRO A 967 23.51 -5.14 -30.58
N ASP A 968 24.78 -4.96 -30.25
CA ASP A 968 25.83 -5.96 -30.37
C ASP A 968 25.62 -7.14 -29.38
N PRO A 969 26.36 -8.26 -29.51
CA PRO A 969 26.23 -9.40 -28.61
C PRO A 969 26.55 -9.12 -27.14
N ARG A 970 27.12 -7.96 -26.78
CA ARG A 970 27.44 -7.59 -25.40
C ARG A 970 26.27 -6.86 -24.72
N PHE A 971 25.51 -6.07 -25.46
CA PHE A 971 24.34 -5.31 -24.95
C PHE A 971 22.98 -5.93 -25.34
N ARG A 972 23.00 -7.03 -26.10
CA ARG A 972 21.82 -7.80 -26.50
C ARG A 972 21.16 -8.55 -25.35
N MET A 973 19.87 -8.28 -25.13
CA MET A 973 19.03 -8.89 -24.09
C MET A 973 17.89 -9.75 -24.69
N VAL A 974 17.81 -9.83 -26.02
CA VAL A 974 16.94 -10.71 -26.81
C VAL A 974 17.75 -11.24 -27.99
N ASP A 975 17.88 -12.55 -28.19
CA ASP A 975 18.58 -13.14 -29.34
C ASP A 975 17.62 -13.59 -30.46
N GLN A 976 16.50 -14.20 -30.10
CA GLN A 976 15.46 -14.69 -30.99
C GLN A 976 14.18 -13.87 -30.86
N ILE A 977 13.51 -13.59 -31.97
CA ILE A 977 12.11 -13.17 -32.01
C ILE A 977 11.27 -14.40 -32.33
N ASP A 978 10.74 -15.04 -31.29
CA ASP A 978 9.92 -16.25 -31.40
C ASP A 978 8.65 -15.98 -32.22
N LEU A 979 8.00 -14.83 -32.03
CA LEU A 979 6.82 -14.42 -32.81
C LEU A 979 6.68 -12.89 -32.90
N LEU A 980 6.70 -12.34 -34.12
CA LEU A 980 6.27 -10.98 -34.44
C LEU A 980 4.95 -11.03 -35.24
N VAL A 981 3.90 -10.39 -34.72
CA VAL A 981 2.59 -10.20 -35.37
C VAL A 981 2.33 -8.69 -35.48
N PRO A 982 2.49 -8.06 -36.65
CA PRO A 982 2.36 -6.60 -36.79
C PRO A 982 0.96 -6.04 -36.52
N ASP A 983 -0.06 -6.91 -36.59
CA ASP A 983 -1.49 -6.64 -36.46
C ASP A 983 -2.15 -7.58 -35.42
N GLY A 984 -1.41 -7.95 -34.36
CA GLY A 984 -1.86 -8.89 -33.31
C GLY A 984 -1.91 -8.28 -31.91
N GLY A 985 -2.13 -9.14 -30.91
CA GLY A 985 -2.24 -8.73 -29.51
C GLY A 985 -3.61 -8.12 -29.15
N PRO A 986 -3.86 -7.82 -27.85
CA PRO A 986 -5.15 -7.36 -27.33
C PRO A 986 -5.77 -6.09 -27.96
N HIS A 987 -4.99 -5.32 -28.72
CA HIS A 987 -5.43 -4.09 -29.38
C HIS A 987 -5.41 -4.17 -30.92
N ASP A 988 -5.06 -5.33 -31.50
CA ASP A 988 -4.78 -5.52 -32.94
C ASP A 988 -3.68 -4.59 -33.52
N LEU A 989 -2.94 -3.87 -32.66
CA LEU A 989 -1.88 -2.91 -33.05
C LEU A 989 -0.50 -3.56 -33.18
N GLY A 990 -0.28 -4.74 -32.62
CA GLY A 990 1.00 -5.43 -32.65
C GLY A 990 1.28 -6.30 -31.44
N TRP A 991 1.93 -7.44 -31.68
CA TRP A 991 2.48 -8.33 -30.66
C TRP A 991 3.90 -8.74 -31.01
N VAL A 992 4.81 -8.65 -30.05
CA VAL A 992 6.18 -9.17 -30.16
C VAL A 992 6.47 -10.10 -29.00
N GLN A 993 6.92 -11.30 -29.30
CA GLN A 993 7.54 -12.22 -28.36
C GLN A 993 8.97 -12.50 -28.84
N GLY A 994 9.92 -12.39 -27.91
CA GLY A 994 11.30 -12.79 -28.11
C GLY A 994 11.87 -13.47 -26.88
N SER A 995 13.08 -14.00 -27.01
CA SER A 995 13.76 -14.74 -25.94
C SER A 995 15.27 -14.59 -26.01
N ILE A 996 15.94 -15.08 -24.97
CA ILE A 996 17.39 -15.22 -24.91
C ILE A 996 17.76 -16.41 -24.04
N THR A 997 18.82 -17.14 -24.43
CA THR A 997 19.40 -18.19 -23.57
C THR A 997 20.24 -17.53 -22.47
N VAL A 998 20.06 -17.94 -21.22
CA VAL A 998 20.84 -17.39 -20.10
C VAL A 998 22.25 -17.97 -20.15
N ASP A 999 23.25 -17.14 -20.48
CA ASP A 999 24.67 -17.51 -20.36
C ASP A 999 25.16 -17.26 -18.92
N PRO A 1000 25.54 -18.30 -18.15
CA PRO A 1000 26.07 -18.13 -16.79
C PRO A 1000 27.39 -17.33 -16.74
N ALA A 1001 28.11 -17.21 -17.86
CA ALA A 1001 29.33 -16.43 -18.01
C ALA A 1001 29.09 -14.98 -18.47
N ALA A 1002 27.83 -14.55 -18.63
CA ALA A 1002 27.51 -13.19 -19.07
C ALA A 1002 28.10 -12.13 -18.13
N TRP A 1003 28.81 -11.17 -18.70
CA TRP A 1003 29.64 -10.18 -18.00
C TRP A 1003 28.91 -9.39 -16.89
N PHE A 1004 27.59 -9.21 -17.02
CA PHE A 1004 26.79 -8.48 -16.03
C PHE A 1004 26.56 -9.26 -14.73
N PHE A 1005 26.59 -10.61 -14.73
CA PHE A 1005 26.52 -11.39 -13.49
C PHE A 1005 27.73 -11.12 -12.60
N GLU A 1006 28.91 -10.96 -13.20
CA GLU A 1006 30.12 -10.53 -12.51
C GLU A 1006 30.10 -9.04 -12.13
N ALA A 1007 29.52 -8.17 -12.95
CA ALA A 1007 29.59 -6.71 -12.77
C ALA A 1007 28.53 -6.15 -11.81
N HIS A 1008 27.31 -6.70 -11.79
CA HIS A 1008 26.15 -6.12 -11.11
C HIS A 1008 26.23 -6.24 -9.58
N PHE A 1009 26.31 -7.46 -9.03
CA PHE A 1009 26.64 -7.67 -7.62
C PHE A 1009 27.57 -8.89 -7.50
N TYR A 1010 28.89 -8.67 -7.43
CA TYR A 1010 29.89 -9.75 -7.53
C TYR A 1010 29.88 -10.80 -6.39
N GLN A 1011 29.10 -10.58 -5.33
CA GLN A 1011 28.88 -11.51 -4.20
C GLN A 1011 27.42 -12.04 -4.16
N ASP A 1012 26.61 -11.71 -5.16
CA ASP A 1012 25.16 -11.90 -5.26
C ASP A 1012 24.73 -11.94 -6.75
N PRO A 1013 25.33 -12.82 -7.59
CA PRO A 1013 25.27 -12.71 -9.04
C PRO A 1013 23.83 -12.86 -9.55
N VAL A 1014 23.32 -11.78 -10.14
CA VAL A 1014 21.96 -11.64 -10.64
C VAL A 1014 21.95 -10.68 -11.84
N TRP A 1015 21.12 -10.94 -12.84
CA TRP A 1015 20.94 -10.06 -14.00
C TRP A 1015 20.37 -8.71 -13.52
N PRO A 1016 20.90 -7.55 -13.96
CA PRO A 1016 20.31 -6.26 -13.63
C PRO A 1016 18.84 -6.18 -14.08
N GLY A 1017 17.93 -5.80 -13.19
CA GLY A 1017 16.51 -5.63 -13.56
C GLY A 1017 16.33 -4.62 -14.69
N SER A 1018 17.15 -3.56 -14.66
CA SER A 1018 17.35 -2.53 -15.69
C SER A 1018 17.73 -3.09 -17.07
N LEU A 1019 18.66 -4.06 -17.16
CA LEU A 1019 18.92 -4.79 -18.41
C LEU A 1019 17.76 -5.71 -18.81
N GLY A 1020 17.02 -6.24 -17.84
CA GLY A 1020 15.75 -6.93 -18.10
C GLY A 1020 14.67 -6.03 -18.70
N LEU A 1021 14.64 -4.74 -18.33
CA LEU A 1021 13.73 -3.76 -18.95
C LEU A 1021 14.21 -3.30 -20.33
N GLU A 1022 15.52 -3.19 -20.54
CA GLU A 1022 16.10 -2.92 -21.87
C GLU A 1022 15.68 -3.97 -22.91
N ALA A 1023 15.39 -5.21 -22.51
CA ALA A 1023 14.85 -6.23 -23.40
C ALA A 1023 13.49 -5.83 -24.04
N PHE A 1024 12.60 -5.15 -23.29
CA PHE A 1024 11.35 -4.62 -23.84
C PHE A 1024 11.60 -3.53 -24.90
N ILE A 1025 12.59 -2.67 -24.67
CA ILE A 1025 13.01 -1.64 -25.64
C ILE A 1025 13.57 -2.30 -26.91
N GLN A 1026 14.30 -3.41 -26.79
CA GLN A 1026 14.80 -4.18 -27.93
C GLN A 1026 13.65 -4.83 -28.75
N LEU A 1027 12.55 -5.26 -28.10
CA LEU A 1027 11.34 -5.69 -28.81
C LEU A 1027 10.65 -4.53 -29.55
N LEU A 1028 10.56 -3.34 -28.96
CA LEU A 1028 10.03 -2.16 -29.66
C LEU A 1028 10.90 -1.73 -30.85
N LYS A 1029 12.23 -1.84 -30.76
CA LYS A 1029 13.12 -1.63 -31.92
C LYS A 1029 12.78 -2.59 -33.06
N MET A 1030 12.58 -3.87 -32.75
CA MET A 1030 12.16 -4.88 -33.75
C MET A 1030 10.81 -4.56 -34.39
N TYR A 1031 9.83 -4.14 -33.59
CA TYR A 1031 8.52 -3.72 -34.11
C TYR A 1031 8.62 -2.47 -34.99
N ALA A 1032 9.34 -1.43 -34.53
CA ALA A 1032 9.50 -0.17 -35.24
C ALA A 1032 10.21 -0.33 -36.60
N VAL A 1033 11.29 -1.12 -36.63
CA VAL A 1033 12.00 -1.46 -37.88
C VAL A 1033 11.09 -2.19 -38.85
N ASP A 1034 10.25 -3.13 -38.37
CA ASP A 1034 9.29 -3.80 -39.26
C ASP A 1034 8.15 -2.89 -39.71
N ARG A 1035 7.52 -2.11 -38.81
CA ARG A 1035 6.37 -1.29 -39.18
C ARG A 1035 6.74 -0.23 -40.22
N TRP A 1036 7.82 0.51 -39.95
CA TRP A 1036 8.21 1.67 -40.77
C TRP A 1036 9.30 1.37 -41.82
N LYS A 1037 9.73 0.10 -41.93
CA LYS A 1037 10.75 -0.38 -42.89
C LYS A 1037 12.05 0.44 -42.82
N LEU A 1038 12.53 0.64 -41.59
CA LEU A 1038 13.69 1.45 -41.26
C LEU A 1038 14.99 0.78 -41.72
N GLY A 1039 16.02 1.59 -42.00
CA GLY A 1039 17.36 1.12 -42.37
C GLY A 1039 18.31 0.98 -41.18
N ASP A 1040 19.51 0.44 -41.44
CA ASP A 1040 20.60 0.27 -40.48
C ASP A 1040 21.08 1.60 -39.84
N ASP A 1041 20.77 2.75 -40.46
CA ASP A 1041 21.20 4.10 -40.08
C ASP A 1041 20.21 4.85 -39.16
N VAL A 1042 19.13 4.20 -38.73
CA VAL A 1042 18.09 4.85 -37.91
C VAL A 1042 18.49 5.05 -36.44
N GLU A 1043 18.12 6.21 -35.90
CA GLU A 1043 18.24 6.57 -34.49
C GLU A 1043 16.85 6.54 -33.81
N PHE A 1044 16.82 6.06 -32.56
CA PHE A 1044 15.64 6.02 -31.72
C PHE A 1044 15.71 7.03 -30.56
N GLU A 1045 14.57 7.35 -29.99
CA GLU A 1045 14.41 8.01 -28.69
C GLU A 1045 13.60 7.11 -27.74
N THR A 1046 14.13 6.87 -26.55
CA THR A 1046 13.46 6.13 -25.47
C THR A 1046 12.61 7.08 -24.63
N MET A 1047 11.45 6.61 -24.18
CA MET A 1047 10.51 7.37 -23.34
C MET A 1047 10.25 8.82 -23.81
N PRO A 1048 10.03 9.09 -25.12
CA PRO A 1048 9.98 10.45 -25.62
C PRO A 1048 8.73 11.21 -25.13
N GLY A 1049 8.93 12.49 -24.81
CA GLY A 1049 7.84 13.38 -24.41
C GLY A 1049 6.80 13.59 -25.51
N ALA A 1050 5.53 13.56 -25.13
CA ALA A 1050 4.45 14.09 -25.96
C ALA A 1050 4.67 15.59 -26.23
N GLU A 1051 4.22 16.06 -27.39
CA GLU A 1051 4.11 17.51 -27.64
C GLU A 1051 3.01 18.12 -26.75
N THR A 1052 2.97 19.45 -26.65
CA THR A 1052 2.46 20.24 -25.50
C THR A 1052 1.00 20.09 -25.09
N ASP A 1053 0.20 19.26 -25.76
CA ASP A 1053 -1.26 19.20 -25.63
C ASP A 1053 -1.77 17.90 -24.94
N GLY A 1054 -0.86 17.01 -24.50
CA GLY A 1054 -1.21 15.77 -23.78
C GLY A 1054 -1.22 15.92 -22.25
N PRO A 1055 -2.11 15.21 -21.51
CA PRO A 1055 -2.08 15.20 -20.05
C PRO A 1055 -0.84 14.49 -19.52
N ALA A 1056 -0.23 15.02 -18.46
CA ALA A 1056 1.06 14.56 -17.91
C ALA A 1056 1.08 13.09 -17.41
N SER A 1057 -0.09 12.44 -17.28
CA SER A 1057 -0.20 11.00 -17.02
C SER A 1057 0.31 10.13 -18.17
N GLN A 1058 0.30 10.62 -19.41
CA GLN A 1058 0.73 9.89 -20.62
C GLN A 1058 2.26 9.84 -20.81
N LEU A 1059 3.03 10.48 -19.91
CA LEU A 1059 4.49 10.56 -19.96
C LEU A 1059 5.18 9.56 -19.00
N ARG A 1060 4.41 8.77 -18.25
CA ARG A 1060 4.92 7.90 -17.18
C ARG A 1060 5.00 6.45 -17.60
N HIS A 1061 6.20 5.87 -17.57
CA HIS A 1061 6.40 4.43 -17.63
C HIS A 1061 6.53 3.84 -16.22
N ARG A 1062 6.04 2.61 -16.06
CA ARG A 1062 5.96 1.91 -14.76
C ARG A 1062 6.61 0.53 -14.88
N TRP A 1063 7.26 0.07 -13.81
CA TRP A 1063 7.84 -1.28 -13.77
C TRP A 1063 7.63 -1.95 -12.42
N THR A 1064 7.64 -3.28 -12.41
CA THR A 1064 7.50 -4.12 -11.22
C THR A 1064 8.38 -5.36 -11.32
N TYR A 1065 9.04 -5.73 -10.21
CA TYR A 1065 9.89 -6.91 -10.11
C TYR A 1065 9.42 -7.84 -8.97
N ARG A 1066 9.13 -9.12 -9.27
CA ARG A 1066 8.68 -10.16 -8.33
C ARG A 1066 9.47 -11.48 -8.45
N GLY A 1067 10.68 -11.39 -8.96
CA GLY A 1067 11.63 -12.50 -9.07
C GLY A 1067 13.01 -12.01 -9.49
N GLN A 1068 13.88 -12.94 -9.88
CA GLN A 1068 15.25 -12.65 -10.30
C GLN A 1068 15.75 -13.67 -11.32
N ILE A 1069 16.58 -13.21 -12.27
CA ILE A 1069 17.31 -14.07 -13.21
C ILE A 1069 18.71 -14.28 -12.64
N ILE A 1070 19.08 -15.54 -12.36
CA ILE A 1070 20.37 -15.93 -11.78
C ILE A 1070 21.15 -16.82 -12.75
N PRO A 1071 22.47 -17.03 -12.59
CA PRO A 1071 23.28 -17.88 -13.49
C PRO A 1071 22.84 -19.36 -13.59
N GLY A 1072 21.91 -19.81 -12.74
CA GLY A 1072 21.30 -21.14 -12.81
C GLY A 1072 19.97 -21.21 -13.56
N CYS A 1073 19.46 -20.08 -14.06
CA CYS A 1073 18.33 -20.03 -14.99
C CYS A 1073 18.76 -20.47 -16.40
N THR A 1074 17.81 -20.88 -17.25
CA THR A 1074 18.11 -21.43 -18.59
C THR A 1074 17.64 -20.53 -19.72
N ARG A 1075 16.42 -19.98 -19.64
CA ARG A 1075 15.83 -19.15 -20.70
C ARG A 1075 15.04 -17.98 -20.11
N VAL A 1076 15.17 -16.84 -20.75
CA VAL A 1076 14.33 -15.66 -20.56
C VAL A 1076 13.44 -15.50 -21.79
N ASP A 1077 12.15 -15.28 -21.56
CA ASP A 1077 11.12 -15.00 -22.55
C ASP A 1077 10.52 -13.62 -22.25
N VAL A 1078 10.37 -12.78 -23.27
CA VAL A 1078 9.93 -11.39 -23.15
C VAL A 1078 8.80 -11.12 -24.14
N VAL A 1079 7.72 -10.49 -23.67
CA VAL A 1079 6.58 -10.11 -24.52
C VAL A 1079 6.29 -8.61 -24.45
N ALA A 1080 5.92 -8.03 -25.58
CA ALA A 1080 5.45 -6.66 -25.72
C ALA A 1080 4.14 -6.63 -26.53
N SER A 1081 3.07 -6.16 -25.88
CA SER A 1081 1.77 -5.84 -26.47
C SER A 1081 1.75 -4.38 -26.85
N ILE A 1082 1.55 -4.07 -28.13
CA ILE A 1082 1.47 -2.67 -28.58
C ILE A 1082 0.13 -2.06 -28.16
N THR A 1083 0.17 -0.99 -27.36
CA THR A 1083 -1.01 -0.30 -26.80
C THR A 1083 -1.32 1.01 -27.52
N HIS A 1084 -0.34 1.59 -28.24
CA HIS A 1084 -0.54 2.77 -29.08
C HIS A 1084 0.51 2.85 -30.20
N VAL A 1085 0.14 3.39 -31.36
CA VAL A 1085 1.08 3.73 -32.44
C VAL A 1085 0.67 5.06 -33.09
N ASP A 1086 1.64 5.96 -33.22
CA ASP A 1086 1.56 7.16 -34.03
C ASP A 1086 2.49 6.99 -35.26
N ASP A 1087 1.90 6.85 -36.45
CA ASP A 1087 2.65 6.74 -37.72
C ASP A 1087 3.18 8.09 -38.24
N ALA A 1088 2.67 9.22 -37.74
CA ALA A 1088 3.08 10.56 -38.14
C ALA A 1088 4.31 11.03 -37.35
N GLN A 1089 4.31 10.85 -36.01
CA GLN A 1089 5.50 11.04 -35.17
C GLN A 1089 6.44 9.82 -35.14
N ARG A 1090 6.03 8.68 -35.74
CA ARG A 1090 6.73 7.38 -35.68
C ARG A 1090 7.06 6.95 -34.24
N ARG A 1091 6.04 6.94 -33.40
CA ARG A 1091 6.12 6.58 -31.98
C ARG A 1091 5.25 5.36 -31.68
N VAL A 1092 5.71 4.52 -30.76
CA VAL A 1092 5.01 3.31 -30.34
C VAL A 1092 5.04 3.17 -28.81
N ARG A 1093 3.92 2.79 -28.20
CA ARG A 1093 3.78 2.45 -26.77
C ARG A 1093 3.43 0.98 -26.61
N ALA A 1094 3.96 0.34 -25.58
CA ALA A 1094 3.63 -1.02 -25.23
C ALA A 1094 3.52 -1.27 -23.72
N ASP A 1095 2.87 -2.38 -23.40
CA ASP A 1095 2.83 -3.05 -22.09
C ASP A 1095 3.44 -4.45 -22.27
N GLY A 1096 4.09 -4.99 -21.24
CA GLY A 1096 4.93 -6.17 -21.41
C GLY A 1096 5.30 -6.92 -20.13
N PHE A 1097 5.64 -8.19 -20.30
CA PHE A 1097 6.02 -9.11 -19.23
C PHE A 1097 7.31 -9.86 -19.58
N LEU A 1098 8.15 -10.09 -18.57
CA LEU A 1098 9.35 -10.92 -18.68
C LEU A 1098 9.22 -12.16 -17.79
N THR A 1099 9.48 -13.30 -18.40
CA THR A 1099 9.36 -14.64 -17.83
C THR A 1099 10.73 -15.30 -17.83
N VAL A 1100 11.07 -16.01 -16.75
CA VAL A 1100 12.30 -16.82 -16.66
C VAL A 1100 11.91 -18.26 -16.32
N ASP A 1101 12.40 -19.21 -17.12
CA ASP A 1101 12.12 -20.65 -16.96
C ASP A 1101 10.61 -20.98 -16.77
N GLY A 1102 9.73 -20.24 -17.46
CA GLY A 1102 8.27 -20.38 -17.39
C GLY A 1102 7.56 -19.66 -16.22
N ARG A 1103 8.28 -18.90 -15.39
CA ARG A 1103 7.73 -18.06 -14.30
C ARG A 1103 7.84 -16.57 -14.67
N THR A 1104 6.71 -15.87 -14.78
CA THR A 1104 6.72 -14.40 -14.99
C THR A 1104 7.29 -13.70 -13.75
N ILE A 1105 8.26 -12.81 -13.95
CA ILE A 1105 8.97 -12.14 -12.85
C ILE A 1105 8.98 -10.61 -12.98
N TYR A 1106 9.01 -10.04 -14.17
CA TYR A 1106 8.96 -8.58 -14.36
C TYR A 1106 7.74 -8.18 -15.18
N ALA A 1107 7.24 -6.97 -14.94
CA ALA A 1107 6.25 -6.29 -15.77
C ALA A 1107 6.72 -4.87 -16.05
N MET A 1108 6.41 -4.35 -17.23
CA MET A 1108 6.64 -2.97 -17.63
C MET A 1108 5.41 -2.45 -18.38
N ASN A 1109 4.96 -1.25 -18.04
CA ASN A 1109 3.75 -0.63 -18.58
C ASN A 1109 4.07 0.77 -19.13
N ASP A 1110 3.32 1.19 -20.13
CA ASP A 1110 3.41 2.51 -20.76
C ASP A 1110 4.79 2.86 -21.36
N PHE A 1111 5.62 1.86 -21.69
CA PHE A 1111 6.96 2.12 -22.23
C PHE A 1111 6.91 2.51 -23.71
N THR A 1112 7.61 3.58 -24.07
CA THR A 1112 7.56 4.19 -25.41
C THR A 1112 8.91 4.22 -26.12
N LEU A 1113 8.85 4.12 -27.45
CA LEU A 1113 9.98 4.29 -28.37
C LEU A 1113 9.54 5.20 -29.53
N GLY A 1114 10.33 6.22 -29.84
CA GLY A 1114 10.18 7.06 -31.03
C GLY A 1114 11.30 6.84 -32.03
N VAL A 1115 11.03 7.12 -33.31
CA VAL A 1115 12.02 7.14 -34.39
C VAL A 1115 12.40 8.59 -34.71
N ILE A 1116 13.69 8.87 -34.73
CA ILE A 1116 14.21 10.19 -35.11
C ILE A 1116 14.36 10.24 -36.64
N ALA A 1117 13.98 11.38 -37.23
CA ALA A 1117 13.85 11.58 -38.68
C ALA A 1117 15.01 12.39 -39.28
#